data_AF-A0A6A0GT57-F1
#
_entry.id   AF-A0A6A0GT57-F1
#
_cell.length_a   1.000
_cell.length_b   1.000
_cell.length_c   1.000
_cell.angle_alpha   90.00
_cell.angle_beta   90.00
_cell.angle_gamma   90.00
#
_symmetry.space_group_name_H-M   'P 1'
#
loop_
_entity.id
_entity.type
_entity.pdbx_description
1 polymer ?
#
loop_
_entity_poly.entity_id
_entity_poly.type
_entity_poly.pdbx_seq_one_letter_code
_entity_poly.pdbx_strand_id
1 'polypeptide(L)'
;MEAAAANFHPDADTSLYKDDGVAAKRLLKELEDHRLLEKHHWFSLFNTRQREEALMLFDVLMNSKTWETAVNNAAYFRERVNEGEFVYALYAAVIHSSLGEGIVLPPLYEVTPHMFTNSEVIQKAYTAKMTQTPGKFRMEFTGSQKNPEQRVAYFGEDIGMNVHHVTWHLDFPFWWNDAYGYHLDRKGELFFWAHHQLTVRFDAERLSNNLDVVDELYWDKPIKEGFAPHTTYRYGGEFPTRPDNARFEDVDGIVRVRDMIIHETRIRDAIAQGYITAADGTKIDIRNSEGIDHLGDIIESSLYSPNAQYYGCLLYTSRSGVPIDMKLVLAVLCLAVGASAWPHLVNDNPADLAHRQQTVNRLLYRSTEPLRFDELEAAAANFHPDADTSLYKDSGVAVKRLLKELEDHRLLEKHHWFSLFNTRQREEALMLFDVLMNCKTWATAVKNAAYFRERVNEGEFVYALYAAVIHSNLGEGIVLPPLYEVTPHLFTNSEVIQKAYTAQMTQTPGKFRIEFTGSKKNPEQRVAYFGEDIGMNVHHVTWHLDFPFWWNDAYGYHLDRKGELFFWAHHQLTVRFDAERLSNNLDVVDELYWDKPIKEGFAPHTTYRYGGEFPTRPDNARFEDVDGIVRVRDMIIHETRIRDAIAQGYITAVDGTKIDIRNSEGIDHLGDIIESSFYSPNARYYGSLHNDAHVILGRQADPHGKFNLPPSVMEHFETATRDPAFFRLHKYMDNIFKEHKDSLPPYTAEEIGFPGVQLTRVGVEGKLETFFEDYEFDLKMAVDSSESANEVDVSAAVSRLNHNDFTYKFDIKSNAAKPAVVRVFLCPRRDSNGIIYTFEEGRWNCIEMDKFWTKLRRGANVIRRKSSDSSVTVPDVPSFQTLITEADKAVAGNSGFDFAHYARSCGIPNRMLLPKGSETGMEFALVVSVTDGASDEQHDALEDATTESHTQCGIH
;
A
#
# COMPACT_ATOMS: atom_id res chain seq x y z
N MET A 1 28.33 -25.45 57.06
CA MET A 1 28.52 -24.31 56.15
C MET A 1 29.19 -23.13 56.84
N GLU A 2 28.69 -22.64 57.99
CA GLU A 2 29.36 -21.53 58.74
C GLU A 2 30.81 -21.84 59.15
N ALA A 3 31.14 -23.09 59.50
CA ALA A 3 32.51 -23.49 59.83
C ALA A 3 33.46 -23.64 58.61
N ALA A 4 32.93 -23.79 57.39
CA ALA A 4 33.72 -23.89 56.16
C ALA A 4 33.99 -22.51 55.52
N ALA A 5 33.03 -21.58 55.64
CA ALA A 5 33.17 -20.21 55.16
C ALA A 5 34.16 -19.35 55.97
N ALA A 6 34.43 -19.71 57.23
CA ALA A 6 35.32 -18.93 58.10
C ALA A 6 36.81 -18.96 57.69
N ASN A 7 37.24 -19.95 56.89
CA ASN A 7 38.63 -20.13 56.45
C ASN A 7 38.82 -20.09 54.93
N PHE A 8 37.77 -19.81 54.16
CA PHE A 8 37.82 -19.72 52.70
C PHE A 8 37.81 -18.27 52.25
N HIS A 9 38.79 -17.88 51.43
CA HIS A 9 38.83 -16.58 50.76
C HIS A 9 38.92 -16.80 49.25
N PRO A 10 38.05 -16.20 48.41
CA PRO A 10 37.95 -16.56 46.99
C PRO A 10 39.24 -16.41 46.17
N ASP A 11 40.20 -15.59 46.57
CA ASP A 11 41.48 -15.41 45.86
C ASP A 11 42.69 -16.12 46.51
N ALA A 12 42.49 -16.86 47.60
CA ALA A 12 43.58 -17.48 48.36
C ALA A 12 44.30 -18.59 47.58
N ASP A 13 43.59 -19.27 46.68
CA ASP A 13 44.12 -20.26 45.75
C ASP A 13 43.46 -20.11 44.38
N THR A 14 44.18 -19.50 43.44
CA THR A 14 43.70 -19.28 42.07
C THR A 14 43.57 -20.57 41.28
N SER A 15 44.23 -21.65 41.69
CA SER A 15 44.19 -22.93 40.98
C SER A 15 42.80 -23.60 41.04
N LEU A 16 41.93 -23.14 41.95
CA LEU A 16 40.54 -23.60 42.11
C LEU A 16 39.61 -23.16 40.96
N TYR A 17 40.06 -22.26 40.09
CA TYR A 17 39.26 -21.69 39.01
C TYR A 17 39.81 -22.03 37.62
N LYS A 18 38.91 -22.08 36.63
CA LYS A 18 39.21 -22.31 35.21
C LYS A 18 39.95 -21.13 34.58
N ASP A 19 39.72 -19.92 35.08
CA ASP A 19 40.27 -18.65 34.62
C ASP A 19 41.43 -18.14 35.49
N ASP A 20 42.06 -19.01 36.28
CA ASP A 20 43.11 -18.67 37.25
C ASP A 20 42.69 -17.55 38.24
N GLY A 21 41.40 -17.51 38.59
CA GLY A 21 40.83 -16.65 39.64
C GLY A 21 40.64 -15.19 39.22
N VAL A 22 40.64 -14.90 37.92
CA VAL A 22 40.43 -13.53 37.37
C VAL A 22 39.06 -12.98 37.77
N ALA A 23 37.98 -13.74 37.57
CA ALA A 23 36.63 -13.34 37.94
C ALA A 23 36.50 -13.10 39.46
N ALA A 24 37.07 -14.00 40.27
CA ALA A 24 37.03 -13.89 41.72
C ALA A 24 37.73 -12.62 42.23
N LYS A 25 38.91 -12.31 41.70
CA LYS A 25 39.65 -11.08 42.02
C LYS A 25 38.90 -9.82 41.57
N ARG A 26 38.28 -9.85 40.40
CA ARG A 26 37.47 -8.72 39.89
C ARG A 26 36.31 -8.41 40.84
N LEU A 27 35.51 -9.42 41.20
CA LEU A 27 34.38 -9.23 42.09
C LEU A 27 34.80 -8.79 43.49
N LEU A 28 35.86 -9.40 44.04
CA LEU A 28 36.41 -8.99 45.34
C LEU A 28 36.85 -7.53 45.34
N LYS A 29 37.50 -7.06 44.26
CA LYS A 29 37.90 -5.66 44.14
C LYS A 29 36.70 -4.70 44.11
N GLU A 30 35.68 -4.99 43.31
CA GLU A 30 34.47 -4.14 43.28
C GLU A 30 33.75 -4.14 44.63
N LEU A 31 33.78 -5.27 45.35
CA LEU A 31 33.25 -5.38 46.71
C LEU A 31 34.06 -4.55 47.71
N GLU A 32 35.39 -4.63 47.69
CA GLU A 32 36.30 -3.87 48.56
C GLU A 32 36.24 -2.36 48.29
N ASP A 33 36.07 -1.97 47.03
CA ASP A 33 35.94 -0.57 46.63
C ASP A 33 34.53 0.01 46.92
N HIS A 34 33.62 -0.79 47.51
CA HIS A 34 32.22 -0.41 47.78
C HIS A 34 31.47 0.06 46.52
N ARG A 35 31.73 -0.59 45.38
CA ARG A 35 31.13 -0.25 44.08
C ARG A 35 29.95 -1.12 43.69
N LEU A 36 29.69 -2.21 44.41
CA LEU A 36 28.51 -3.06 44.20
C LEU A 36 27.24 -2.46 44.82
N LEU A 37 26.08 -2.91 44.34
CA LEU A 37 24.78 -2.58 44.89
C LEU A 37 24.71 -2.93 46.38
N GLU A 38 24.29 -1.96 47.18
CA GLU A 38 24.16 -2.16 48.62
C GLU A 38 23.14 -3.26 48.93
N LYS A 39 23.37 -4.00 50.03
CA LYS A 39 22.38 -4.96 50.53
C LYS A 39 21.08 -4.23 50.83
N HIS A 40 19.97 -4.95 50.68
CA HIS A 40 18.62 -4.44 50.91
C HIS A 40 18.09 -3.42 49.89
N HIS A 41 18.88 -3.02 48.89
CA HIS A 41 18.37 -2.26 47.75
C HIS A 41 17.67 -3.14 46.72
N TRP A 42 16.81 -2.53 45.89
CA TRP A 42 16.08 -3.23 44.83
C TRP A 42 16.99 -3.55 43.66
N PHE A 43 16.94 -4.81 43.23
CA PHE A 43 17.65 -5.33 42.07
C PHE A 43 16.72 -5.41 40.86
N SER A 44 17.19 -4.98 39.70
CA SER A 44 16.56 -5.12 38.40
C SER A 44 17.59 -5.51 37.37
N LEU A 45 17.35 -6.63 36.68
CA LEU A 45 18.19 -7.11 35.57
C LEU A 45 18.23 -6.15 34.37
N PHE A 46 17.22 -5.27 34.27
CA PHE A 46 17.15 -4.25 33.22
C PHE A 46 18.01 -3.02 33.53
N ASN A 47 18.48 -2.86 34.77
CA ASN A 47 19.50 -1.87 35.08
C ASN A 47 20.88 -2.42 34.68
N THR A 48 21.55 -1.77 33.73
CA THR A 48 22.82 -2.24 33.18
C THR A 48 23.90 -2.47 34.23
N ARG A 49 24.03 -1.57 35.20
CA ARG A 49 25.04 -1.68 36.26
C ARG A 49 24.76 -2.85 37.20
N GLN A 50 23.53 -2.96 37.70
CA GLN A 50 23.14 -4.06 38.60
C GLN A 50 23.25 -5.42 37.91
N ARG A 51 22.92 -5.49 36.61
CA ARG A 51 23.14 -6.70 35.80
C ARG A 51 24.62 -7.06 35.72
N GLU A 52 25.51 -6.12 35.40
CA GLU A 52 26.95 -6.37 35.36
C GLU A 52 27.48 -6.88 36.70
N GLU A 53 27.00 -6.31 37.81
CA GLU A 53 27.36 -6.73 39.18
C GLU A 53 26.91 -8.18 39.48
N ALA A 54 25.68 -8.55 39.11
CA ALA A 54 25.19 -9.93 39.21
C ALA A 54 25.99 -10.90 38.34
N LEU A 55 26.38 -10.49 37.13
CA LEU A 55 27.17 -11.32 36.21
C LEU A 55 28.59 -11.55 36.70
N MET A 56 29.19 -10.62 37.46
CA MET A 56 30.48 -10.87 38.10
C MET A 56 30.43 -12.04 39.08
N LEU A 57 29.32 -12.20 39.83
CA LEU A 57 29.14 -13.37 40.70
C LEU A 57 28.88 -14.64 39.89
N PHE A 58 28.07 -14.55 38.84
CA PHE A 58 27.85 -15.66 37.91
C PHE A 58 29.18 -16.17 37.34
N ASP A 59 30.07 -15.28 36.89
CA ASP A 59 31.39 -15.63 36.35
C ASP A 59 32.24 -16.42 37.35
N VAL A 60 32.24 -16.02 38.64
CA VAL A 60 32.95 -16.73 39.71
C VAL A 60 32.43 -18.17 39.86
N LEU A 61 31.11 -18.33 39.82
CA LEU A 61 30.47 -19.63 39.96
C LEU A 61 30.72 -20.52 38.73
N MET A 62 30.62 -19.98 37.52
CA MET A 62 30.88 -20.69 36.26
C MET A 62 32.35 -21.13 36.12
N ASN A 63 33.29 -20.34 36.65
CA ASN A 63 34.72 -20.63 36.61
C ASN A 63 35.19 -21.54 37.75
N SER A 64 34.35 -21.89 38.72
CA SER A 64 34.72 -22.85 39.77
C SER A 64 34.99 -24.24 39.15
N LYS A 65 36.14 -24.88 39.48
CA LYS A 65 36.49 -26.21 38.94
C LYS A 65 35.76 -27.36 39.62
N THR A 66 35.41 -27.21 40.88
CA THR A 66 34.77 -28.26 41.69
C THR A 66 33.48 -27.74 42.34
N TRP A 67 32.55 -28.65 42.61
CA TRP A 67 31.33 -28.35 43.35
C TRP A 67 31.61 -27.69 44.71
N GLU A 68 32.64 -28.19 45.43
CA GLU A 68 33.05 -27.62 46.71
C GLU A 68 33.51 -26.16 46.58
N THR A 69 34.28 -25.83 45.53
CA THR A 69 34.69 -24.44 45.25
C THR A 69 33.48 -23.56 44.97
N ALA A 70 32.55 -24.02 44.15
CA ALA A 70 31.33 -23.27 43.84
C ALA A 70 30.48 -23.02 45.10
N VAL A 71 30.31 -24.03 45.95
CA VAL A 71 29.57 -23.90 47.23
C VAL A 71 30.26 -22.94 48.20
N ASN A 72 31.59 -23.00 48.31
CA ASN A 72 32.36 -22.10 49.16
C ASN A 72 32.28 -20.64 48.68
N ASN A 73 32.36 -20.41 47.37
CA ASN A 73 32.15 -19.08 46.77
C ASN A 73 30.73 -18.57 47.01
N ALA A 74 29.71 -19.40 46.73
CA ALA A 74 28.33 -19.03 46.98
C ALA A 74 28.10 -18.69 48.46
N ALA A 75 28.65 -19.47 49.40
CA ALA A 75 28.56 -19.19 50.83
C ALA A 75 29.28 -17.88 51.22
N TYR A 76 30.45 -17.59 50.62
CA TYR A 76 31.20 -16.37 50.88
C TYR A 76 30.45 -15.12 50.41
N PHE A 77 29.96 -15.13 49.17
CA PHE A 77 29.32 -13.96 48.55
C PHE A 77 27.88 -13.74 49.02
N ARG A 78 27.16 -14.79 49.46
CA ARG A 78 25.79 -14.67 50.01
C ARG A 78 25.65 -13.58 51.08
N GLU A 79 26.65 -13.43 51.95
CA GLU A 79 26.61 -12.45 53.02
C GLU A 79 27.08 -11.04 52.59
N ARG A 80 27.68 -10.92 51.39
CA ARG A 80 28.45 -9.75 50.94
C ARG A 80 27.88 -9.04 49.71
N VAL A 81 27.07 -9.72 48.89
CA VAL A 81 26.39 -9.12 47.73
C VAL A 81 24.91 -8.88 47.99
N ASN A 82 24.24 -8.11 47.13
CA ASN A 82 22.81 -7.90 47.19
C ASN A 82 22.04 -9.23 47.04
N GLU A 83 20.93 -9.38 47.77
CA GLU A 83 20.18 -10.63 47.82
C GLU A 83 19.52 -10.99 46.48
N GLY A 84 19.09 -10.00 45.69
CA GLY A 84 18.53 -10.21 44.36
C GLY A 84 19.59 -10.65 43.36
N GLU A 85 20.74 -9.97 43.35
CA GLU A 85 21.91 -10.34 42.53
C GLU A 85 22.39 -11.76 42.83
N PHE A 86 22.47 -12.10 44.12
CA PHE A 86 22.86 -13.43 44.57
C PHE A 86 21.91 -14.52 44.06
N VAL A 87 20.60 -14.33 44.26
CA VAL A 87 19.60 -15.32 43.84
C VAL A 87 19.64 -15.50 42.33
N TYR A 88 19.70 -14.40 41.57
CA TYR A 88 19.78 -14.44 40.11
C TYR A 88 21.04 -15.18 39.63
N ALA A 89 22.22 -14.75 40.09
CA ALA A 89 23.49 -15.32 39.67
C ALA A 89 23.62 -16.80 40.03
N LEU A 90 23.12 -17.20 41.22
CA LEU A 90 23.14 -18.59 41.66
C LEU A 90 22.23 -19.47 40.79
N TYR A 91 21.00 -19.02 40.51
CA TYR A 91 20.07 -19.79 39.68
C TYR A 91 20.62 -19.96 38.27
N ALA A 92 21.04 -18.88 37.63
CA ALA A 92 21.65 -18.93 36.30
C ALA A 92 22.89 -19.85 36.27
N ALA A 93 23.77 -19.75 37.27
CA ALA A 93 24.98 -20.59 37.33
C ALA A 93 24.65 -22.08 37.52
N VAL A 94 23.63 -22.42 38.30
CA VAL A 94 23.21 -23.82 38.47
C VAL A 94 22.58 -24.38 37.19
N ILE A 95 21.81 -23.59 36.46
CA ILE A 95 21.19 -24.00 35.18
C ILE A 95 22.27 -24.28 34.12
N HIS A 96 23.26 -23.40 34.01
CA HIS A 96 24.22 -23.42 32.91
C HIS A 96 25.54 -24.15 33.20
N SER A 97 25.92 -24.32 34.46
CA SER A 97 27.17 -24.99 34.82
C SER A 97 27.02 -26.50 34.79
N SER A 98 28.03 -27.20 34.27
CA SER A 98 28.15 -28.65 34.40
C SER A 98 28.16 -29.13 35.86
N LEU A 99 28.54 -28.26 36.81
CA LEU A 99 28.50 -28.57 38.24
C LEU A 99 27.07 -28.58 38.81
N GLY A 100 26.13 -27.93 38.13
CA GLY A 100 24.72 -27.87 38.51
C GLY A 100 23.86 -28.96 37.88
N GLU A 101 24.43 -29.81 37.03
CA GLU A 101 23.71 -30.86 36.33
C GLU A 101 22.99 -31.80 37.32
N GLY A 102 21.68 -32.01 37.11
CA GLY A 102 20.84 -32.84 37.97
C GLY A 102 20.39 -32.18 39.28
N ILE A 103 20.73 -30.91 39.53
CA ILE A 103 20.25 -30.17 40.70
C ILE A 103 18.87 -29.60 40.44
N VAL A 104 17.93 -29.87 41.34
CA VAL A 104 16.60 -29.27 41.33
C VAL A 104 16.65 -27.97 42.13
N LEU A 105 16.46 -26.83 41.45
CA LEU A 105 16.36 -25.53 42.09
C LEU A 105 15.00 -25.38 42.81
N PRO A 106 14.96 -24.73 43.99
CA PRO A 106 13.70 -24.43 44.64
C PRO A 106 12.88 -23.44 43.79
N PRO A 107 11.54 -23.44 43.90
CA PRO A 107 10.73 -22.50 43.13
C PRO A 107 10.99 -21.04 43.56
N LEU A 108 11.14 -20.14 42.58
CA LEU A 108 11.47 -18.73 42.84
C LEU A 108 10.43 -18.01 43.72
N TYR A 109 9.16 -18.40 43.64
CA TYR A 109 8.09 -17.85 44.49
C TYR A 109 8.21 -18.25 45.97
N GLU A 110 8.96 -19.30 46.31
CA GLU A 110 9.26 -19.65 47.71
C GLU A 110 10.52 -18.92 48.20
N VAL A 111 11.48 -18.70 47.31
CA VAL A 111 12.73 -17.99 47.63
C VAL A 111 12.52 -16.47 47.73
N THR A 112 11.66 -15.93 46.86
CA THR A 112 11.36 -14.50 46.74
C THR A 112 9.85 -14.23 46.72
N PRO A 113 9.09 -14.64 47.76
CA PRO A 113 7.62 -14.58 47.76
C PRO A 113 7.05 -13.17 47.53
N HIS A 114 7.79 -12.13 47.90
CA HIS A 114 7.41 -10.73 47.71
C HIS A 114 7.20 -10.33 46.24
N MET A 115 7.85 -11.04 45.30
CA MET A 115 7.74 -10.77 43.85
C MET A 115 6.50 -11.44 43.21
N PHE A 116 5.93 -12.44 43.88
CA PHE A 116 4.86 -13.30 43.33
C PHE A 116 3.57 -13.25 44.15
N THR A 117 3.55 -12.51 45.26
CA THR A 117 2.39 -12.43 46.16
C THR A 117 2.06 -10.99 46.51
N ASN A 118 0.77 -10.71 46.65
CA ASN A 118 0.29 -9.36 46.96
C ASN A 118 0.77 -8.89 48.36
N SER A 119 0.88 -7.57 48.52
CA SER A 119 1.43 -6.96 49.74
C SER A 119 0.56 -7.23 50.96
N GLU A 120 -0.74 -7.41 50.79
CA GLU A 120 -1.67 -7.73 51.89
C GLU A 120 -1.38 -9.11 52.50
N VAL A 121 -1.11 -10.13 51.67
CA VAL A 121 -0.73 -11.47 52.14
C VAL A 121 0.60 -11.41 52.87
N ILE A 122 1.58 -10.66 52.35
CA ILE A 122 2.88 -10.45 53.02
C ILE A 122 2.70 -9.78 54.38
N GLN A 123 1.86 -8.74 54.50
CA GLN A 123 1.57 -8.05 55.76
C GLN A 123 0.86 -8.96 56.77
N LYS A 124 -0.09 -9.78 56.32
CA LYS A 124 -0.77 -10.77 57.16
C LYS A 124 0.21 -11.85 57.66
N ALA A 125 1.11 -12.33 56.80
CA ALA A 125 2.17 -13.26 57.16
C ALA A 125 3.15 -12.65 58.18
N TYR A 126 3.52 -11.38 58.00
CA TYR A 126 4.34 -10.66 58.96
C TYR A 126 3.64 -10.52 60.31
N THR A 127 2.36 -10.17 60.32
CA THR A 127 1.55 -10.06 61.54
C THR A 127 1.48 -11.41 62.26
N ALA A 128 1.21 -12.51 61.55
CA ALA A 128 1.20 -13.85 62.11
C ALA A 128 2.55 -14.27 62.70
N LYS A 129 3.66 -13.91 62.04
CA LYS A 129 5.00 -14.13 62.58
C LYS A 129 5.21 -13.36 63.89
N MET A 130 4.83 -12.09 63.92
CA MET A 130 4.96 -11.22 65.10
C MET A 130 4.08 -11.70 66.27
N THR A 131 2.90 -12.24 65.99
CA THR A 131 1.97 -12.78 66.99
C THR A 131 2.17 -14.27 67.27
N GLN A 132 3.18 -14.91 66.64
CA GLN A 132 3.44 -16.36 66.72
C GLN A 132 2.20 -17.23 66.46
N THR A 133 1.28 -16.76 65.61
CA THR A 133 0.03 -17.44 65.30
C THR A 133 0.09 -17.98 63.87
N PRO A 134 0.20 -19.31 63.67
CA PRO A 134 0.18 -19.88 62.33
C PRO A 134 -1.10 -19.50 61.59
N GLY A 135 -0.97 -19.07 60.34
CA GLY A 135 -2.09 -18.63 59.52
C GLY A 135 -2.00 -19.16 58.09
N LYS A 136 -3.16 -19.36 57.47
CA LYS A 136 -3.28 -19.56 56.03
C LYS A 136 -4.01 -18.34 55.47
N PHE A 137 -3.36 -17.63 54.56
CA PHE A 137 -3.90 -16.40 53.98
C PHE A 137 -4.30 -16.65 52.54
N ARG A 138 -5.53 -16.29 52.20
CA ARG A 138 -6.00 -16.33 50.82
C ARG A 138 -5.44 -15.12 50.08
N MET A 139 -4.86 -15.37 48.91
CA MET A 139 -4.51 -14.33 47.95
C MET A 139 -5.76 -13.94 47.13
N GLU A 140 -5.93 -12.66 46.90
CA GLU A 140 -6.95 -12.10 46.03
C GLU A 140 -6.26 -11.40 44.86
N PHE A 141 -6.90 -11.43 43.69
CA PHE A 141 -6.39 -10.76 42.49
C PHE A 141 -6.39 -9.25 42.70
N THR A 142 -5.40 -8.60 42.11
CA THR A 142 -5.11 -7.19 42.33
C THR A 142 -5.97 -6.31 41.43
N GLY A 143 -6.76 -5.40 42.02
CA GLY A 143 -7.52 -4.39 41.28
C GLY A 143 -9.01 -4.32 41.61
N SER A 144 -9.71 -3.36 40.99
CA SER A 144 -11.13 -3.10 41.25
C SER A 144 -12.02 -3.97 40.39
N GLN A 145 -13.09 -4.56 40.95
CA GLN A 145 -14.14 -5.25 40.18
C GLN A 145 -14.80 -4.37 39.09
N LYS A 146 -14.59 -3.06 39.14
CA LYS A 146 -15.04 -2.11 38.10
C LYS A 146 -14.14 -2.08 36.87
N ASN A 147 -12.89 -2.56 36.96
CA ASN A 147 -12.00 -2.69 35.82
C ASN A 147 -12.29 -4.03 35.10
N PRO A 148 -12.73 -4.02 33.83
CA PRO A 148 -13.00 -5.25 33.06
C PRO A 148 -11.81 -6.21 33.00
N GLU A 149 -10.57 -5.69 33.02
CA GLU A 149 -9.33 -6.48 33.02
C GLU A 149 -9.24 -7.45 34.21
N GLN A 150 -9.97 -7.20 35.30
CA GLN A 150 -10.05 -8.14 36.43
C GLN A 150 -10.61 -9.51 36.06
N ARG A 151 -11.38 -9.60 34.97
CA ARG A 151 -11.96 -10.88 34.54
C ARG A 151 -10.89 -11.87 34.07
N VAL A 152 -9.71 -11.37 33.67
CA VAL A 152 -8.56 -12.18 33.21
C VAL A 152 -7.35 -12.06 34.14
N ALA A 153 -7.48 -11.42 35.31
CA ALA A 153 -6.40 -11.28 36.27
C ALA A 153 -5.81 -12.63 36.73
N TYR A 154 -6.61 -13.70 36.71
CA TYR A 154 -6.13 -15.05 37.01
C TYR A 154 -5.06 -15.56 36.06
N PHE A 155 -4.99 -15.06 34.83
CA PHE A 155 -3.95 -15.43 33.88
C PHE A 155 -2.67 -14.63 34.11
N GLY A 156 -2.78 -13.31 34.25
CA GLY A 156 -1.64 -12.41 34.45
C GLY A 156 -0.98 -12.52 35.83
N GLU A 157 -1.77 -12.83 36.86
CA GLU A 157 -1.29 -13.01 38.24
C GLU A 157 -1.06 -14.48 38.61
N ASP A 158 -1.13 -15.40 37.64
CA ASP A 158 -0.81 -16.80 37.90
C ASP A 158 0.67 -16.94 38.27
N ILE A 159 0.93 -17.55 39.43
CA ILE A 159 2.29 -17.75 39.93
C ILE A 159 3.05 -18.69 38.99
N GLY A 160 2.42 -19.73 38.46
CA GLY A 160 3.04 -20.68 37.55
C GLY A 160 3.48 -20.02 36.25
N MET A 161 2.63 -19.19 35.65
CA MET A 161 2.93 -18.44 34.43
C MET A 161 4.09 -17.46 34.63
N ASN A 162 4.06 -16.68 35.71
CA ASN A 162 5.13 -15.73 36.02
C ASN A 162 6.47 -16.44 36.29
N VAL A 163 6.43 -17.61 36.95
CA VAL A 163 7.63 -18.45 37.17
C VAL A 163 8.15 -19.05 35.86
N HIS A 164 7.25 -19.50 34.98
CA HIS A 164 7.63 -19.99 33.66
C HIS A 164 8.36 -18.90 32.86
N HIS A 165 7.83 -17.68 32.83
CA HIS A 165 8.43 -16.55 32.11
C HIS A 165 9.84 -16.20 32.62
N VAL A 166 10.03 -16.07 33.94
CA VAL A 166 11.38 -15.78 34.50
C VAL A 166 12.35 -16.95 34.31
N THR A 167 11.87 -18.20 34.38
CA THR A 167 12.72 -19.39 34.18
C THR A 167 13.15 -19.50 32.72
N TRP A 168 12.26 -19.19 31.78
CA TRP A 168 12.62 -19.14 30.36
C TRP A 168 13.76 -18.15 30.11
N HIS A 169 13.74 -16.96 30.72
CA HIS A 169 14.84 -15.99 30.64
C HIS A 169 16.09 -16.36 31.44
N LEU A 170 16.02 -17.35 32.34
CA LEU A 170 17.18 -17.95 32.99
C LEU A 170 17.80 -19.07 32.12
N ASP A 171 17.00 -19.79 31.35
CA ASP A 171 17.47 -20.79 30.38
C ASP A 171 18.03 -20.14 29.10
N PHE A 172 17.42 -19.03 28.68
CA PHE A 172 17.78 -18.27 27.48
C PHE A 172 18.07 -16.79 27.78
N PRO A 173 19.12 -16.46 28.55
CA PRO A 173 19.38 -15.09 28.93
C PRO A 173 19.78 -14.19 27.74
N PHE A 174 19.20 -12.98 27.67
CA PHE A 174 19.53 -11.99 26.63
C PHE A 174 20.99 -11.55 26.62
N TRP A 175 21.70 -11.67 27.75
CA TRP A 175 23.11 -11.31 27.92
C TRP A 175 24.08 -12.48 27.69
N TRP A 176 23.61 -13.66 27.26
CA TRP A 176 24.48 -14.82 27.04
C TRP A 176 25.53 -14.59 25.95
N ASN A 177 26.68 -15.26 26.08
CA ASN A 177 27.77 -15.23 25.11
C ASN A 177 28.39 -16.63 24.99
N ASP A 178 28.70 -17.06 23.76
CA ASP A 178 29.35 -18.34 23.47
C ASP A 178 30.70 -18.53 24.17
N ALA A 179 31.32 -17.44 24.64
CA ALA A 179 32.48 -17.47 25.52
C ALA A 179 32.27 -18.30 26.80
N TYR A 180 31.02 -18.52 27.24
CA TYR A 180 30.69 -19.40 28.37
C TYR A 180 30.73 -20.90 28.04
N GLY A 181 31.00 -21.25 26.78
CA GLY A 181 31.38 -22.62 26.38
C GLY A 181 30.42 -23.31 25.42
N TYR A 182 29.26 -22.72 25.12
CA TYR A 182 28.34 -23.23 24.09
C TYR A 182 27.36 -22.17 23.60
N HIS A 183 26.79 -22.44 22.43
CA HIS A 183 25.78 -21.61 21.78
C HIS A 183 24.37 -22.02 22.20
N LEU A 184 23.50 -21.04 22.51
CA LEU A 184 22.08 -21.30 22.78
C LEU A 184 21.35 -21.42 21.43
N ASP A 185 21.18 -22.66 20.97
CA ASP A 185 20.54 -22.97 19.69
C ASP A 185 19.10 -22.43 19.61
N ARG A 186 18.79 -21.75 18.49
CA ARG A 186 17.45 -21.23 18.14
C ARG A 186 16.84 -20.31 19.20
N LYS A 187 17.67 -19.59 19.94
CA LYS A 187 17.26 -18.75 21.06
C LYS A 187 16.25 -17.67 20.62
N GLY A 188 16.55 -16.94 19.55
CA GLY A 188 15.67 -15.89 19.04
C GLY A 188 14.36 -16.44 18.48
N GLU A 189 14.39 -17.60 17.83
CA GLU A 189 13.17 -18.27 17.38
C GLU A 189 12.31 -18.69 18.57
N LEU A 190 12.92 -19.26 19.61
CA LEU A 190 12.25 -19.64 20.85
C LEU A 190 11.71 -18.42 21.61
N PHE A 191 12.41 -17.28 21.57
CA PHE A 191 11.93 -16.01 22.09
C PHE A 191 10.62 -15.61 21.39
N PHE A 192 10.63 -15.56 20.06
CA PHE A 192 9.43 -15.26 19.26
C PHE A 192 8.29 -16.24 19.61
N TRP A 193 8.57 -17.54 19.58
CA TRP A 193 7.56 -18.57 19.79
C TRP A 193 6.95 -18.52 21.18
N ALA A 194 7.77 -18.40 22.23
CA ALA A 194 7.29 -18.34 23.61
C ALA A 194 6.38 -17.12 23.83
N HIS A 195 6.81 -15.93 23.39
CA HIS A 195 6.04 -14.70 23.57
C HIS A 195 4.78 -14.69 22.70
N HIS A 196 4.85 -15.16 21.45
CA HIS A 196 3.67 -15.30 20.58
C HIS A 196 2.62 -16.25 21.19
N GLN A 197 3.04 -17.39 21.74
CA GLN A 197 2.13 -18.31 22.40
C GLN A 197 1.50 -17.72 23.67
N LEU A 198 2.26 -16.92 24.44
CA LEU A 198 1.74 -16.23 25.62
C LEU A 198 0.67 -15.20 25.24
N THR A 199 0.90 -14.38 24.21
CA THR A 199 -0.06 -13.35 23.78
C THR A 199 -1.33 -13.97 23.20
N VAL A 200 -1.20 -14.98 22.32
CA VAL A 200 -2.37 -15.65 21.72
C VAL A 200 -3.20 -16.39 22.78
N ARG A 201 -2.55 -16.99 23.80
CA ARG A 201 -3.28 -17.61 24.93
C ARG A 201 -3.99 -16.55 25.76
N PHE A 202 -3.36 -15.42 26.03
CA PHE A 202 -4.00 -14.33 26.75
C PHE A 202 -5.23 -13.81 25.98
N ASP A 203 -5.13 -13.62 24.66
CA ASP A 203 -6.26 -13.24 23.82
C ASP A 203 -7.40 -14.28 23.86
N ALA A 204 -7.07 -15.58 23.88
CA ALA A 204 -8.07 -16.63 24.04
C ALA A 204 -8.80 -16.57 25.40
N GLU A 205 -8.08 -16.26 26.48
CA GLU A 205 -8.68 -16.06 27.81
C GLU A 205 -9.54 -14.78 27.86
N ARG A 206 -9.10 -13.70 27.20
CA ARG A 206 -9.89 -12.45 27.06
C ARG A 206 -11.21 -12.71 26.37
N LEU A 207 -11.18 -13.38 25.22
CA LEU A 207 -12.39 -13.75 24.47
C LEU A 207 -13.32 -14.65 25.29
N SER A 208 -12.76 -15.64 25.98
CA SER A 208 -13.52 -16.53 26.89
C SER A 208 -14.18 -15.75 28.04
N ASN A 209 -13.62 -14.60 28.38
CA ASN A 209 -14.13 -13.66 29.37
C ASN A 209 -14.79 -12.44 28.72
N ASN A 210 -15.38 -12.52 27.52
CA ASN A 210 -16.07 -11.41 26.84
C ASN A 210 -15.30 -10.07 26.94
N LEU A 211 -14.00 -10.12 26.73
CA LEU A 211 -13.12 -8.97 26.52
C LEU A 211 -12.59 -9.07 25.09
N ASP A 212 -12.39 -7.92 24.44
CA ASP A 212 -11.74 -7.86 23.13
C ASP A 212 -10.27 -8.27 23.26
N VAL A 213 -9.66 -8.73 22.17
CA VAL A 213 -8.21 -9.04 22.11
C VAL A 213 -7.36 -7.81 22.44
N VAL A 214 -6.08 -8.02 22.79
CA VAL A 214 -5.20 -6.89 23.14
C VAL A 214 -4.90 -6.03 21.91
N ASP A 215 -5.08 -4.71 22.03
CA ASP A 215 -4.68 -3.73 21.01
C ASP A 215 -3.14 -3.70 20.86
N GLU A 216 -2.63 -3.60 19.62
CA GLU A 216 -1.20 -3.34 19.38
C GLU A 216 -0.79 -2.01 20.03
N LEU A 217 0.43 -1.98 20.58
CA LEU A 217 0.97 -0.81 21.24
C LEU A 217 1.55 0.18 20.21
N TYR A 218 1.10 1.43 20.28
CA TYR A 218 1.58 2.53 19.44
C TYR A 218 2.29 3.59 20.29
N TRP A 219 3.49 4.00 19.90
CA TRP A 219 4.31 4.96 20.66
C TRP A 219 3.67 6.34 20.85
N ASP A 220 2.76 6.73 19.94
CA ASP A 220 2.07 8.01 19.91
C ASP A 220 0.64 7.96 20.50
N LYS A 221 0.10 6.76 20.75
CA LYS A 221 -1.21 6.56 21.37
C LYS A 221 -1.10 6.32 22.88
N PRO A 222 -2.10 6.75 23.67
CA PRO A 222 -2.17 6.37 25.07
C PRO A 222 -2.47 4.87 25.21
N ILE A 223 -1.84 4.23 26.20
CA ILE A 223 -2.18 2.86 26.62
C ILE A 223 -3.45 2.95 27.48
N LYS A 224 -4.56 2.42 26.98
CA LYS A 224 -5.89 2.59 27.58
C LYS A 224 -5.97 1.96 28.97
N GLU A 225 -5.50 0.73 29.12
CA GLU A 225 -5.66 -0.09 30.30
C GLU A 225 -4.58 0.25 31.33
N GLY A 226 -4.95 0.73 32.52
CA GLY A 226 -4.04 0.88 33.65
C GLY A 226 -3.75 -0.46 34.34
N PHE A 227 -2.70 -0.48 35.16
CA PHE A 227 -2.32 -1.66 35.94
C PHE A 227 -1.76 -1.26 37.31
N ALA A 228 -2.21 -1.95 38.35
CA ALA A 228 -1.77 -1.74 39.72
C ALA A 228 -1.28 -3.07 40.31
N PRO A 229 0.04 -3.30 40.40
CA PRO A 229 0.57 -4.61 40.77
C PRO A 229 0.33 -4.98 42.24
N HIS A 230 0.10 -4.02 43.13
CA HIS A 230 -0.10 -4.23 44.58
C HIS A 230 0.94 -5.15 45.26
N THR A 231 2.14 -5.28 44.68
CA THR A 231 3.30 -6.01 45.20
C THR A 231 4.30 -5.04 45.86
N THR A 232 5.14 -5.59 46.74
CA THR A 232 6.14 -4.81 47.49
C THR A 232 7.51 -5.44 47.37
N TYR A 233 8.55 -4.61 47.38
CA TYR A 233 9.91 -5.12 47.58
C TYR A 233 10.09 -5.58 49.03
N ARG A 234 10.91 -6.62 49.22
CA ARG A 234 11.19 -7.23 50.54
C ARG A 234 11.57 -6.23 51.63
N TYR A 235 12.30 -5.17 51.26
CA TYR A 235 12.85 -4.18 52.18
C TYR A 235 12.16 -2.82 52.12
N GLY A 236 10.94 -2.77 51.56
CA GLY A 236 10.09 -1.57 51.49
C GLY A 236 10.02 -0.96 50.09
N GLY A 237 8.93 -0.24 49.81
CA GLY A 237 8.56 0.28 48.48
C GLY A 237 7.53 -0.60 47.77
N GLU A 238 6.52 0.04 47.20
CA GLU A 238 5.52 -0.61 46.35
C GLU A 238 5.96 -0.56 44.89
N PHE A 239 5.57 -1.57 44.12
CA PHE A 239 5.73 -1.52 42.68
C PHE A 239 4.86 -0.37 42.12
N PRO A 240 5.38 0.44 41.19
CA PRO A 240 4.65 1.59 40.67
C PRO A 240 3.40 1.15 39.92
N THR A 241 2.34 1.96 40.05
CA THR A 241 1.09 1.77 39.31
C THR A 241 1.12 2.57 38.00
N ARG A 242 0.51 2.01 36.95
CA ARG A 242 0.28 2.71 35.68
C ARG A 242 -1.18 3.12 35.61
N PRO A 243 -1.50 4.42 35.49
CA PRO A 243 -2.89 4.86 35.34
C PRO A 243 -3.45 4.48 33.96
N ASP A 244 -4.79 4.48 33.85
CA ASP A 244 -5.47 4.37 32.55
C ASP A 244 -5.06 5.54 31.64
N ASN A 245 -5.00 5.28 30.32
CA ASN A 245 -4.63 6.26 29.29
C ASN A 245 -3.23 6.88 29.46
N ALA A 246 -2.28 6.13 30.03
CA ALA A 246 -0.89 6.57 30.17
C ALA A 246 -0.25 6.76 28.79
N ARG A 247 0.52 7.84 28.61
CA ARG A 247 1.30 8.10 27.39
C ARG A 247 2.75 7.72 27.59
N PHE A 248 3.43 7.38 26.51
CA PHE A 248 4.88 7.22 26.51
C PHE A 248 5.57 8.55 26.73
N GLU A 249 6.56 8.55 27.61
CA GLU A 249 7.42 9.70 27.92
C GLU A 249 8.88 9.26 27.89
N ASP A 250 9.78 10.20 27.59
CA ASP A 250 11.22 9.95 27.62
C ASP A 250 11.65 9.61 29.05
N VAL A 251 12.49 8.58 29.20
CA VAL A 251 13.07 8.20 30.49
C VAL A 251 14.49 8.74 30.56
N ASP A 252 14.66 9.81 31.33
CA ASP A 252 15.92 10.54 31.46
C ASP A 252 17.11 9.62 31.75
N GLY A 253 18.13 9.71 30.90
CA GLY A 253 19.36 8.92 31.01
C GLY A 253 19.23 7.43 30.67
N ILE A 254 18.04 6.97 30.25
CA ILE A 254 17.77 5.56 29.89
C ILE A 254 17.41 5.44 28.41
N VAL A 255 16.26 5.96 27.97
CA VAL A 255 15.78 5.81 26.59
C VAL A 255 14.78 6.91 26.24
N ARG A 256 14.81 7.38 24.98
CA ARG A 256 13.82 8.31 24.44
C ARG A 256 12.80 7.56 23.58
N VAL A 257 11.55 7.99 23.60
CA VAL A 257 10.48 7.47 22.72
C VAL A 257 10.91 7.55 21.25
N ARG A 258 11.61 8.63 20.88
CA ARG A 258 12.18 8.79 19.55
C ARG A 258 13.17 7.68 19.16
N ASP A 259 14.00 7.24 20.09
CA ASP A 259 14.99 6.19 19.80
C ASP A 259 14.29 4.84 19.59
N MET A 260 13.22 4.57 20.35
CA MET A 260 12.39 3.37 20.15
C MET A 260 11.74 3.34 18.77
N ILE A 261 11.20 4.48 18.31
CA ILE A 261 10.65 4.61 16.96
C ILE A 261 11.74 4.33 15.91
N ILE A 262 12.94 4.89 16.07
CA ILE A 262 14.06 4.66 15.15
C ILE A 262 14.45 3.17 15.08
N HIS A 263 14.58 2.51 16.24
CA HIS A 263 14.94 1.10 16.30
C HIS A 263 13.88 0.23 15.63
N GLU A 264 12.60 0.48 15.92
CA GLU A 264 11.51 -0.22 15.28
C GLU A 264 11.49 -0.03 13.76
N THR A 265 11.69 1.21 13.27
CA THR A 265 11.79 1.51 11.84
C THR A 265 12.92 0.71 11.20
N ARG A 266 14.10 0.65 11.82
CA ARG A 266 15.25 -0.13 11.29
C ARG A 266 14.94 -1.63 11.20
N ILE A 267 14.26 -2.19 12.19
CA ILE A 267 13.86 -3.61 12.17
C ILE A 267 12.86 -3.85 11.04
N ARG A 268 11.85 -2.98 10.90
CA ARG A 268 10.85 -3.06 9.83
C ARG A 268 11.47 -2.89 8.44
N ASP A 269 12.47 -2.02 8.30
CA ASP A 269 13.22 -1.84 7.06
C ASP A 269 14.05 -3.08 6.73
N ALA A 270 14.68 -3.71 7.72
CA ALA A 270 15.40 -4.96 7.51
C ALA A 270 14.46 -6.10 7.05
N ILE A 271 13.28 -6.23 7.68
CA ILE A 271 12.24 -7.20 7.28
C ILE A 271 11.76 -6.93 5.85
N ALA A 272 11.55 -5.66 5.49
CA ALA A 272 11.08 -5.26 4.18
C ALA A 272 12.15 -5.49 3.09
N GLN A 273 13.41 -5.15 3.38
CA GLN A 273 14.56 -5.44 2.50
C GLN A 273 14.89 -6.94 2.45
N GLY A 274 14.45 -7.71 3.44
CA GLY A 274 14.70 -9.14 3.57
C GLY A 274 16.15 -9.49 3.91
N TYR A 275 16.91 -8.57 4.50
CA TYR A 275 18.21 -8.82 5.10
C TYR A 275 18.43 -7.90 6.30
N ILE A 276 19.26 -8.32 7.25
CA ILE A 276 19.76 -7.49 8.34
C ILE A 276 21.21 -7.08 8.06
N THR A 277 21.63 -5.92 8.56
CA THR A 277 23.01 -5.43 8.40
C THR A 277 23.79 -5.71 9.67
N ALA A 278 24.78 -6.62 9.60
CA ALA A 278 25.67 -6.94 10.71
C ALA A 278 26.60 -5.77 11.05
N ALA A 279 27.28 -5.84 12.20
CA ALA A 279 28.15 -4.77 12.70
C ALA A 279 29.32 -4.43 11.75
N ASP A 280 29.77 -5.39 10.93
CA ASP A 280 30.81 -5.21 9.92
C ASP A 280 30.27 -4.68 8.56
N GLY A 281 28.95 -4.46 8.47
CA GLY A 281 28.26 -4.01 7.26
C GLY A 281 27.82 -5.14 6.33
N THR A 282 28.07 -6.41 6.67
CA THR A 282 27.58 -7.54 5.87
C THR A 282 26.05 -7.66 5.93
N LYS A 283 25.44 -8.08 4.82
CA LYS A 283 24.00 -8.32 4.74
C LYS A 283 23.73 -9.80 5.01
N ILE A 284 23.01 -10.09 6.08
CA ILE A 284 22.57 -11.45 6.42
C ILE A 284 21.16 -11.62 5.89
N ASP A 285 20.96 -12.57 4.98
CA ASP A 285 19.64 -12.90 4.44
C ASP A 285 18.75 -13.51 5.53
N ILE A 286 17.55 -12.96 5.68
CA ILE A 286 16.54 -13.41 6.66
C ILE A 286 15.31 -14.05 5.98
N ARG A 287 15.39 -14.37 4.69
CA ARG A 287 14.33 -15.04 3.91
C ARG A 287 14.43 -16.58 3.97
N ASN A 288 15.29 -17.09 4.83
CA ASN A 288 15.55 -18.52 5.04
C ASN A 288 15.02 -18.95 6.43
N SER A 289 15.23 -20.23 6.78
CA SER A 289 14.80 -20.79 8.05
C SER A 289 15.47 -20.19 9.28
N GLU A 290 16.64 -19.57 9.14
CA GLU A 290 17.39 -18.96 10.26
C GLU A 290 16.99 -17.49 10.49
N GLY A 291 16.29 -16.88 9.52
CA GLY A 291 15.91 -15.46 9.60
C GLY A 291 15.07 -15.09 10.82
N ILE A 292 14.20 -15.99 11.27
CA ILE A 292 13.38 -15.78 12.47
C ILE A 292 14.22 -15.77 13.75
N ASP A 293 15.30 -16.54 13.80
CA ASP A 293 16.20 -16.60 14.94
C ASP A 293 16.95 -15.28 15.09
N HIS A 294 17.53 -14.79 14.00
CA HIS A 294 18.17 -13.47 13.98
C HIS A 294 17.22 -12.32 14.29
N LEU A 295 15.98 -12.37 13.80
CA LEU A 295 14.97 -11.35 14.14
C LEU A 295 14.59 -11.41 15.61
N GLY A 296 14.43 -12.61 16.17
CA GLY A 296 14.16 -12.80 17.59
C GLY A 296 15.30 -12.24 18.47
N ASP A 297 16.55 -12.50 18.12
CA ASP A 297 17.72 -11.95 18.81
C ASP A 297 17.77 -10.41 18.74
N ILE A 298 17.43 -9.84 17.59
CA ILE A 298 17.34 -8.38 17.44
C ILE A 298 16.23 -7.79 18.31
N ILE A 299 15.02 -8.37 18.27
CA ILE A 299 13.85 -7.86 19.00
C ILE A 299 14.05 -8.02 20.52
N GLU A 300 14.63 -9.13 20.98
CA GLU A 300 14.99 -9.33 22.39
C GLU A 300 16.10 -8.36 22.84
N SER A 301 16.86 -7.78 21.90
CA SER A 301 18.10 -7.05 22.17
C SER A 301 19.19 -7.93 22.79
N SER A 302 19.26 -9.17 22.30
CA SER A 302 20.22 -10.21 22.68
C SER A 302 21.66 -9.84 22.29
N LEU A 303 22.67 -10.33 23.03
CA LEU A 303 24.07 -10.25 22.60
C LEU A 303 24.36 -11.04 21.31
N TYR A 304 23.48 -11.96 20.91
CA TYR A 304 23.55 -12.62 19.60
C TYR A 304 23.03 -11.75 18.46
N SER A 305 22.44 -10.57 18.76
CA SER A 305 22.04 -9.63 17.72
C SER A 305 23.22 -9.30 16.82
N PRO A 306 23.13 -9.55 15.48
CA PRO A 306 24.25 -9.34 14.57
C PRO A 306 24.74 -7.88 14.49
N ASN A 307 23.92 -6.94 14.94
CA ASN A 307 24.28 -5.53 15.07
C ASN A 307 23.49 -4.84 16.18
N ALA A 308 23.81 -5.22 17.42
CA ALA A 308 23.18 -4.74 18.64
C ALA A 308 23.12 -3.19 18.73
N GLN A 309 24.14 -2.47 18.26
CA GLN A 309 24.14 -1.00 18.31
C GLN A 309 23.16 -0.37 17.30
N TYR A 310 23.06 -0.93 16.10
CA TYR A 310 22.20 -0.39 15.05
C TYR A 310 20.72 -0.69 15.33
N TYR A 311 20.39 -1.92 15.75
CA TYR A 311 19.01 -2.31 16.00
C TYR A 311 18.50 -2.01 17.42
N GLY A 312 19.35 -1.46 18.29
CA GLY A 312 18.93 -0.90 19.58
C GLY A 312 19.06 -1.87 20.74
N CYS A 313 20.29 -2.07 21.21
CA CYS A 313 20.59 -2.87 22.39
C CYS A 313 21.09 -1.99 23.54
N LEU A 314 20.38 -2.03 24.68
CA LEU A 314 20.71 -1.30 25.91
C LEU A 314 22.04 -1.73 26.57
N LEU A 315 22.66 -2.83 26.10
CA LEU A 315 23.94 -3.34 26.64
C LEU A 315 25.17 -2.53 26.19
N TYR A 316 25.06 -1.71 25.14
CA TYR A 316 26.22 -1.09 24.48
C TYR A 316 26.51 0.37 24.86
N THR A 317 25.92 0.88 25.95
CA THR A 317 26.28 2.20 26.51
C THR A 317 27.49 2.12 27.46
N SER A 318 28.61 1.54 27.01
CA SER A 318 29.90 1.73 27.67
C SER A 318 31.06 1.84 26.66
N ARG A 319 31.93 2.84 26.92
CA ARG A 319 33.10 3.18 26.09
C ARG A 319 34.15 2.06 26.15
N SER A 320 34.27 1.22 25.12
CA SER A 320 35.57 0.71 24.65
C SER A 320 35.41 -0.13 23.38
N GLY A 321 35.77 0.46 22.24
CA GLY A 321 35.84 -0.23 20.96
C GLY A 321 37.21 -0.85 20.72
N VAL A 322 37.23 -2.11 20.29
CA VAL A 322 38.32 -2.71 19.50
C VAL A 322 37.70 -3.73 18.53
N PRO A 323 37.81 -3.53 17.20
CA PRO A 323 37.42 -4.53 16.21
C PRO A 323 38.59 -5.45 15.82
N ILE A 324 38.29 -6.70 15.46
CA ILE A 324 39.24 -7.69 14.91
C ILE A 324 38.99 -7.81 13.39
N ASP A 325 40.09 -7.82 12.64
CA ASP A 325 40.22 -7.77 11.18
C ASP A 325 40.46 -9.17 10.60
N MET A 326 39.74 -9.54 9.52
CA MET A 326 40.19 -10.61 8.61
C MET A 326 39.61 -10.43 7.20
N LYS A 327 40.50 -10.16 6.22
CA LYS A 327 40.23 -10.03 4.78
C LYS A 327 40.64 -11.28 3.99
N LEU A 328 40.08 -11.37 2.76
CA LEU A 328 40.44 -12.08 1.50
C LEU A 328 39.41 -13.15 1.06
N VAL A 329 38.95 -13.30 -0.19
CA VAL A 329 39.23 -12.65 -1.50
C VAL A 329 38.23 -13.13 -2.61
N LEU A 330 37.96 -12.23 -3.58
CA LEU A 330 37.50 -12.33 -5.00
C LEU A 330 36.45 -13.38 -5.45
N ALA A 331 35.33 -12.99 -6.08
CA ALA A 331 35.09 -12.52 -7.47
C ALA A 331 35.15 -13.66 -8.53
N VAL A 332 34.19 -13.80 -9.46
CA VAL A 332 34.22 -13.19 -10.82
C VAL A 332 33.06 -13.71 -11.73
N LEU A 333 32.37 -12.79 -12.46
CA LEU A 333 31.73 -12.84 -13.81
C LEU A 333 30.56 -13.84 -14.11
N CYS A 334 29.61 -13.66 -15.05
CA CYS A 334 29.46 -12.76 -16.22
C CYS A 334 28.01 -12.73 -16.78
N LEU A 335 27.60 -11.55 -17.23
CA LEU A 335 26.77 -11.09 -18.38
C LEU A 335 26.04 -12.06 -19.35
N ALA A 336 24.78 -11.65 -19.63
CA ALA A 336 24.14 -11.29 -20.92
C ALA A 336 23.57 -12.35 -21.91
N VAL A 337 22.28 -12.18 -22.25
CA VAL A 337 21.63 -12.24 -23.61
C VAL A 337 20.30 -11.45 -23.46
N GLY A 338 19.84 -10.51 -24.30
CA GLY A 338 20.03 -10.24 -25.73
C GLY A 338 18.65 -10.23 -26.40
N ALA A 339 18.10 -9.04 -26.61
CA ALA A 339 16.78 -8.79 -27.20
C ALA A 339 16.70 -9.19 -28.70
N SER A 340 15.50 -9.54 -29.15
CA SER A 340 15.14 -9.56 -30.57
C SER A 340 13.66 -9.26 -30.75
N ALA A 341 13.34 -8.06 -31.25
CA ALA A 341 12.03 -7.71 -31.78
C ALA A 341 12.05 -7.85 -33.32
N TRP A 342 11.00 -8.45 -33.89
CA TRP A 342 10.72 -8.42 -35.32
C TRP A 342 9.29 -7.95 -35.56
N PRO A 343 9.05 -7.01 -36.49
CA PRO A 343 7.71 -6.53 -36.81
C PRO A 343 7.06 -7.47 -37.84
N HIS A 344 5.85 -7.94 -37.53
CA HIS A 344 4.96 -8.55 -38.51
C HIS A 344 3.93 -7.51 -38.95
N LEU A 345 4.05 -7.06 -40.20
CA LEU A 345 3.01 -6.34 -40.93
C LEU A 345 1.82 -7.29 -41.16
N VAL A 346 0.67 -6.96 -40.58
CA VAL A 346 -0.62 -7.57 -40.93
C VAL A 346 -1.26 -6.72 -42.03
N ASN A 347 -1.83 -7.44 -43.00
CA ASN A 347 -2.46 -6.90 -44.20
C ASN A 347 -3.92 -6.60 -43.85
N ASP A 348 -4.30 -5.32 -43.72
CA ASP A 348 -5.67 -4.93 -43.42
C ASP A 348 -6.60 -5.18 -44.60
N ASN A 349 -7.52 -6.12 -44.43
CA ASN A 349 -8.70 -6.24 -45.29
C ASN A 349 -9.88 -5.55 -44.58
N PRO A 350 -10.45 -4.44 -45.09
CA PRO A 350 -11.51 -3.68 -44.42
C PRO A 350 -12.78 -4.47 -44.09
N ALA A 351 -13.07 -5.55 -44.83
CA ALA A 351 -14.20 -6.44 -44.56
C ALA A 351 -13.96 -7.34 -43.32
N ASP A 352 -12.70 -7.58 -42.93
CA ASP A 352 -12.34 -8.37 -41.75
C ASP A 352 -12.62 -7.61 -40.45
N LEU A 353 -12.31 -6.30 -40.40
CA LEU A 353 -12.55 -5.47 -39.22
C LEU A 353 -14.03 -5.38 -38.84
N ALA A 354 -14.93 -5.28 -39.83
CA ALA A 354 -16.37 -5.27 -39.60
C ALA A 354 -16.86 -6.53 -38.86
N HIS A 355 -16.35 -7.70 -39.25
CA HIS A 355 -16.66 -8.97 -38.57
C HIS A 355 -16.06 -9.00 -37.16
N ARG A 356 -14.82 -8.55 -36.99
CA ARG A 356 -14.17 -8.47 -35.67
C ARG A 356 -14.95 -7.58 -34.70
N GLN A 357 -15.36 -6.39 -35.15
CA GLN A 357 -16.20 -5.47 -34.38
C GLN A 357 -17.55 -6.11 -34.01
N GLN A 358 -18.24 -6.72 -34.97
CA GLN A 358 -19.51 -7.39 -34.72
C GLN A 358 -19.36 -8.49 -33.65
N THR A 359 -18.29 -9.28 -33.71
CA THR A 359 -18.05 -10.33 -32.71
C THR A 359 -17.84 -9.77 -31.30
N VAL A 360 -17.04 -8.70 -31.14
CA VAL A 360 -16.84 -8.06 -29.82
C VAL A 360 -18.14 -7.49 -29.28
N ASN A 361 -18.92 -6.82 -30.13
CA ASN A 361 -20.24 -6.32 -29.74
C ASN A 361 -21.16 -7.44 -29.23
N ARG A 362 -21.18 -8.59 -29.92
CA ARG A 362 -21.98 -9.76 -29.55
C ARG A 362 -21.50 -10.44 -28.25
N LEU A 363 -20.20 -10.46 -27.99
CA LEU A 363 -19.63 -10.99 -26.74
C LEU A 363 -20.01 -10.12 -25.53
N LEU A 364 -20.04 -8.80 -25.70
CA LEU A 364 -20.37 -7.84 -24.64
C LEU A 364 -21.87 -7.62 -24.45
N TYR A 365 -22.68 -8.00 -25.43
CA TYR A 365 -24.14 -7.89 -25.33
C TYR A 365 -24.67 -8.74 -24.17
N ARG A 366 -25.38 -8.09 -23.23
CA ARG A 366 -25.98 -8.70 -22.04
C ARG A 366 -25.02 -9.67 -21.33
N SER A 367 -23.84 -9.18 -20.94
CA SER A 367 -22.76 -9.97 -20.33
C SER A 367 -23.18 -10.77 -19.08
N THR A 368 -24.24 -10.35 -18.38
CA THR A 368 -24.81 -11.02 -17.20
C THR A 368 -25.71 -12.22 -17.54
N GLU A 369 -26.06 -12.40 -18.82
CA GLU A 369 -26.93 -13.46 -19.33
C GLU A 369 -26.16 -14.42 -20.25
N PRO A 370 -26.66 -15.67 -20.45
CA PRO A 370 -26.08 -16.58 -21.45
C PRO A 370 -25.99 -15.94 -22.84
N LEU A 371 -25.02 -16.39 -23.63
CA LEU A 371 -24.89 -16.04 -25.04
C LEU A 371 -26.22 -16.28 -25.78
N ARG A 372 -26.50 -15.43 -26.78
CA ARG A 372 -27.74 -15.45 -27.57
C ARG A 372 -27.53 -15.66 -29.07
N PHE A 373 -26.27 -15.76 -29.47
CA PHE A 373 -25.89 -15.80 -30.87
C PHE A 373 -25.41 -17.21 -31.16
N ASP A 374 -26.16 -17.94 -31.99
CA ASP A 374 -25.93 -19.36 -32.32
C ASP A 374 -24.45 -19.69 -32.61
N GLU A 375 -23.74 -18.80 -33.31
CA GLU A 375 -22.32 -18.95 -33.63
C GLU A 375 -21.44 -18.99 -32.37
N LEU A 376 -21.66 -18.07 -31.43
CA LEU A 376 -20.89 -17.96 -30.19
C LEU A 376 -21.30 -19.03 -29.19
N GLU A 377 -22.60 -19.37 -29.12
CA GLU A 377 -23.08 -20.50 -28.32
C GLU A 377 -22.45 -21.82 -28.80
N ALA A 378 -22.46 -22.06 -30.11
CA ALA A 378 -21.82 -23.24 -30.70
C ALA A 378 -20.31 -23.24 -30.45
N ALA A 379 -19.65 -22.08 -30.49
CA ALA A 379 -18.24 -21.96 -30.12
C ALA A 379 -18.01 -22.31 -28.64
N ALA A 380 -18.81 -21.77 -27.72
CA ALA A 380 -18.70 -22.01 -26.28
C ALA A 380 -19.00 -23.47 -25.87
N ALA A 381 -19.86 -24.16 -26.63
CA ALA A 381 -20.24 -25.55 -26.37
C ALA A 381 -19.28 -26.58 -26.97
N ASN A 382 -18.75 -26.32 -28.18
CA ASN A 382 -17.96 -27.32 -28.93
C ASN A 382 -16.45 -27.10 -28.86
N PHE A 383 -15.98 -25.96 -28.35
CA PHE A 383 -14.56 -25.68 -28.19
C PHE A 383 -14.05 -26.20 -26.84
N HIS A 384 -12.92 -26.92 -26.87
CA HIS A 384 -12.17 -27.28 -25.68
C HIS A 384 -10.81 -26.56 -25.71
N PRO A 385 -10.55 -25.60 -24.82
CA PRO A 385 -9.44 -24.66 -24.98
C PRO A 385 -8.03 -25.28 -25.06
N ASP A 386 -7.76 -26.40 -24.40
CA ASP A 386 -6.44 -27.07 -24.40
C ASP A 386 -6.33 -28.24 -25.40
N ALA A 387 -7.38 -28.55 -26.17
CA ALA A 387 -7.37 -29.67 -27.11
C ALA A 387 -6.34 -29.51 -28.23
N ASP A 388 -6.02 -28.27 -28.61
CA ASP A 388 -4.93 -27.94 -29.51
C ASP A 388 -4.09 -26.78 -28.94
N THR A 389 -3.04 -27.15 -28.22
CA THR A 389 -2.09 -26.19 -27.63
C THR A 389 -1.27 -25.42 -28.68
N SER A 390 -1.24 -25.86 -29.95
CA SER A 390 -0.53 -25.17 -31.01
C SER A 390 -1.19 -23.83 -31.40
N LEU A 391 -2.44 -23.62 -30.98
CA LEU A 391 -3.21 -22.39 -31.21
C LEU A 391 -2.69 -21.18 -30.41
N TYR A 392 -1.81 -21.40 -29.43
CA TYR A 392 -1.30 -20.37 -28.53
C TYR A 392 0.21 -20.14 -28.71
N LYS A 393 0.66 -18.90 -28.46
CA LYS A 393 2.07 -18.47 -28.53
C LYS A 393 2.92 -19.16 -27.45
N ASP A 394 2.35 -19.38 -26.28
CA ASP A 394 2.98 -19.99 -25.11
C ASP A 394 2.86 -21.52 -25.05
N SER A 395 2.41 -22.17 -26.14
CA SER A 395 2.13 -23.62 -26.16
C SER A 395 1.06 -24.06 -25.15
N GLY A 396 0.09 -23.19 -24.85
CA GLY A 396 -1.10 -23.49 -24.06
C GLY A 396 -0.85 -23.56 -22.55
N VAL A 397 0.16 -22.85 -22.04
CA VAL A 397 0.47 -22.80 -20.60
C VAL A 397 -0.61 -22.00 -19.85
N ALA A 398 -0.94 -20.81 -20.32
CA ALA A 398 -1.96 -19.93 -19.76
C ALA A 398 -3.33 -20.61 -19.73
N VAL A 399 -3.74 -21.23 -20.85
CA VAL A 399 -5.06 -21.87 -20.94
C VAL A 399 -5.20 -23.07 -20.02
N LYS A 400 -4.14 -23.87 -19.86
CA LYS A 400 -4.14 -24.98 -18.90
C LYS A 400 -4.20 -24.51 -17.46
N ARG A 401 -3.54 -23.38 -17.13
CA ARG A 401 -3.63 -22.77 -15.80
C ARG A 401 -5.06 -22.34 -15.49
N LEU A 402 -5.71 -21.61 -16.41
CA LEU A 402 -7.09 -21.15 -16.21
C LEU A 402 -8.08 -22.32 -16.15
N LEU A 403 -7.96 -23.30 -17.05
CA LEU A 403 -8.80 -24.50 -17.02
C LEU A 403 -8.65 -25.28 -15.71
N LYS A 404 -7.43 -25.38 -15.19
CA LYS A 404 -7.19 -26.03 -13.90
C LYS A 404 -7.93 -25.33 -12.76
N GLU A 405 -7.86 -24.00 -12.67
CA GLU A 405 -8.58 -23.26 -11.62
C GLU A 405 -10.11 -23.36 -11.78
N LEU A 406 -10.60 -23.42 -13.02
CA LEU A 406 -12.00 -23.66 -13.34
C LEU A 406 -12.46 -25.06 -12.92
N GLU A 407 -11.69 -26.11 -13.26
CA GLU A 407 -11.97 -27.51 -12.92
C GLU A 407 -11.86 -27.78 -11.41
N ASP A 408 -10.94 -27.10 -10.72
CA ASP A 408 -10.77 -27.17 -9.27
C ASP A 408 -11.84 -26.33 -8.52
N HIS A 409 -12.76 -25.67 -9.23
CA HIS A 409 -13.82 -24.80 -8.69
C HIS A 409 -13.29 -23.65 -7.80
N ARG A 410 -12.19 -23.02 -8.24
CA ARG A 410 -11.49 -21.96 -7.49
C ARG A 410 -11.70 -20.54 -8.03
N LEU A 411 -12.44 -20.40 -9.12
CA LEU A 411 -12.78 -19.11 -9.71
C LEU A 411 -13.98 -18.47 -9.01
N LEU A 412 -14.08 -17.15 -9.09
CA LEU A 412 -15.18 -16.34 -8.61
C LEU A 412 -16.49 -16.80 -9.27
N GLU A 413 -17.54 -16.89 -8.47
CA GLU A 413 -18.86 -17.24 -8.99
C GLU A 413 -19.42 -16.15 -9.91
N LYS A 414 -20.25 -16.55 -10.87
CA LYS A 414 -21.04 -15.61 -11.68
C LYS A 414 -22.04 -14.88 -10.78
N HIS A 415 -22.51 -13.72 -11.22
CA HIS A 415 -23.47 -12.90 -10.46
C HIS A 415 -22.92 -12.45 -9.11
N HIS A 416 -21.64 -12.09 -9.08
CA HIS A 416 -20.94 -11.52 -7.95
C HIS A 416 -20.20 -10.24 -8.36
N TRP A 417 -20.00 -9.30 -7.45
CA TRP A 417 -19.20 -8.11 -7.73
C TRP A 417 -17.74 -8.50 -8.01
N PHE A 418 -17.09 -7.75 -8.90
CA PHE A 418 -15.68 -7.86 -9.24
C PHE A 418 -15.02 -6.51 -8.94
N SER A 419 -13.87 -6.52 -8.26
CA SER A 419 -13.00 -5.36 -8.11
C SER A 419 -11.58 -5.72 -8.51
N LEU A 420 -10.98 -4.91 -9.38
CA LEU A 420 -9.59 -5.07 -9.78
C LEU A 420 -8.61 -4.90 -8.61
N PHE A 421 -9.00 -4.20 -7.54
CA PHE A 421 -8.15 -4.03 -6.36
C PHE A 421 -8.10 -5.28 -5.48
N ASN A 422 -9.08 -6.18 -5.59
CA ASN A 422 -9.02 -7.48 -4.91
C ASN A 422 -7.97 -8.38 -5.58
N THR A 423 -6.96 -8.78 -4.82
CA THR A 423 -5.81 -9.54 -5.35
C THR A 423 -6.19 -10.85 -6.02
N ARG A 424 -7.17 -11.60 -5.47
CA ARG A 424 -7.55 -12.90 -6.03
C ARG A 424 -8.39 -12.73 -7.30
N GLN A 425 -9.40 -11.86 -7.26
CA GLN A 425 -10.25 -11.58 -8.43
C GLN A 425 -9.42 -11.00 -9.59
N ARG A 426 -8.46 -10.11 -9.29
CA ARG A 426 -7.49 -9.64 -10.28
C ARG A 426 -6.68 -10.79 -10.87
N GLU A 427 -6.13 -11.69 -10.06
CA GLU A 427 -5.39 -12.86 -10.56
C GLU A 427 -6.22 -13.67 -11.56
N GLU A 428 -7.50 -13.91 -11.26
CA GLU A 428 -8.42 -14.68 -12.10
C GLU A 428 -8.73 -13.97 -13.42
N ALA A 429 -9.04 -12.67 -13.38
CA ALA A 429 -9.21 -11.85 -14.59
C ALA A 429 -7.94 -11.85 -15.47
N LEU A 430 -6.75 -11.78 -14.85
CA LEU A 430 -5.48 -11.82 -15.57
C LEU A 430 -5.19 -13.19 -16.18
N MET A 431 -5.64 -14.30 -15.57
CA MET A 431 -5.54 -15.61 -16.22
C MET A 431 -6.33 -15.67 -17.53
N LEU A 432 -7.51 -15.03 -17.61
CA LEU A 432 -8.27 -14.93 -18.85
C LEU A 432 -7.57 -13.99 -19.85
N PHE A 433 -7.08 -12.84 -19.39
CA PHE A 433 -6.29 -11.93 -20.23
C PHE A 433 -5.08 -12.63 -20.85
N ASP A 434 -4.32 -13.40 -20.05
CA ASP A 434 -3.15 -14.17 -20.51
C ASP A 434 -3.52 -15.13 -21.65
N VAL A 435 -4.68 -15.81 -21.55
CA VAL A 435 -5.18 -16.71 -22.61
C VAL A 435 -5.45 -15.93 -23.90
N LEU A 436 -6.14 -14.79 -23.80
CA LEU A 436 -6.50 -13.97 -24.96
C LEU A 436 -5.26 -13.37 -25.63
N MET A 437 -4.29 -12.88 -24.87
CA MET A 437 -3.01 -12.33 -25.38
C MET A 437 -2.15 -13.38 -26.10
N ASN A 438 -2.24 -14.63 -25.65
CA ASN A 438 -1.50 -15.74 -26.23
C ASN A 438 -2.18 -16.38 -27.44
N CYS A 439 -3.40 -15.99 -27.82
CA CYS A 439 -4.06 -16.49 -29.02
C CYS A 439 -3.29 -16.06 -30.30
N LYS A 440 -3.04 -17.01 -31.22
CA LYS A 440 -2.36 -16.70 -32.50
C LYS A 440 -3.27 -16.12 -33.57
N THR A 441 -4.57 -16.41 -33.51
CA THR A 441 -5.53 -16.01 -34.54
C THR A 441 -6.80 -15.46 -33.91
N TRP A 442 -7.50 -14.58 -34.63
CA TRP A 442 -8.81 -14.05 -34.22
C TRP A 442 -9.80 -15.17 -33.89
N ALA A 443 -9.88 -16.20 -34.74
CA ALA A 443 -10.78 -17.33 -34.53
C ALA A 443 -10.50 -18.09 -33.22
N THR A 444 -9.23 -18.22 -32.81
CA THR A 444 -8.87 -18.81 -31.52
C THR A 444 -9.31 -17.92 -30.36
N ALA A 445 -9.09 -16.60 -30.47
CA ALA A 445 -9.47 -15.64 -29.44
C ALA A 445 -10.99 -15.63 -29.22
N VAL A 446 -11.78 -15.61 -30.29
CA VAL A 446 -13.26 -15.64 -30.23
C VAL A 446 -13.76 -16.90 -29.55
N LYS A 447 -13.20 -18.08 -29.89
CA LYS A 447 -13.61 -19.35 -29.28
C LYS A 447 -13.28 -19.40 -27.78
N ASN A 448 -12.11 -18.90 -27.38
CA ASN A 448 -11.77 -18.77 -25.96
C ASN A 448 -12.69 -17.79 -25.23
N ALA A 449 -12.89 -16.59 -25.80
CA ALA A 449 -13.77 -15.59 -25.22
C ALA A 449 -15.20 -16.13 -25.05
N ALA A 450 -15.77 -16.78 -26.07
CA ALA A 450 -17.08 -17.41 -25.98
C ALA A 450 -17.14 -18.53 -24.91
N TYR A 451 -16.11 -19.39 -24.86
CA TYR A 451 -16.04 -20.47 -23.86
C TYR A 451 -16.00 -19.95 -22.43
N PHE A 452 -15.15 -18.95 -22.15
CA PHE A 452 -14.97 -18.42 -20.81
C PHE A 452 -16.08 -17.45 -20.39
N ARG A 453 -16.71 -16.70 -21.30
CA ARG A 453 -17.90 -15.87 -21.01
C ARG A 453 -19.01 -16.65 -20.29
N GLU A 454 -19.20 -17.91 -20.67
CA GLU A 454 -20.21 -18.77 -20.03
C GLU A 454 -19.79 -19.28 -18.64
N ARG A 455 -18.50 -19.24 -18.30
CA ARG A 455 -17.92 -19.99 -17.17
C ARG A 455 -17.22 -19.14 -16.11
N VAL A 456 -16.82 -17.91 -16.42
CA VAL A 456 -16.18 -16.98 -15.47
C VAL A 456 -17.14 -15.86 -15.08
N ASN A 457 -16.81 -15.13 -14.02
CA ASN A 457 -17.58 -13.97 -13.58
C ASN A 457 -17.65 -12.89 -14.69
N GLU A 458 -18.81 -12.27 -14.84
CA GLU A 458 -19.07 -11.29 -15.89
C GLU A 458 -18.18 -10.04 -15.81
N GLY A 459 -17.81 -9.59 -14.60
CA GLY A 459 -16.92 -8.45 -14.39
C GLY A 459 -15.49 -8.78 -14.78
N GLU A 460 -15.00 -9.95 -14.37
CA GLU A 460 -13.68 -10.48 -14.78
C GLU A 460 -13.59 -10.64 -16.30
N PHE A 461 -14.65 -11.18 -16.92
CA PHE A 461 -14.74 -11.33 -18.37
C PHE A 461 -14.69 -9.99 -19.10
N VAL A 462 -15.53 -9.02 -18.69
CA VAL A 462 -15.57 -7.69 -19.31
C VAL A 462 -14.20 -7.02 -19.18
N TYR A 463 -13.60 -7.03 -17.99
CA TYR A 463 -12.28 -6.44 -17.77
C TYR A 463 -11.20 -7.08 -18.66
N ALA A 464 -11.09 -8.41 -18.63
CA ALA A 464 -10.08 -9.14 -19.39
C ALA A 464 -10.24 -8.97 -20.91
N LEU A 465 -11.49 -8.92 -21.41
CA LEU A 465 -11.76 -8.70 -22.82
C LEU A 465 -11.39 -7.29 -23.26
N TYR A 466 -11.73 -6.26 -22.47
CA TYR A 466 -11.36 -4.87 -22.77
C TYR A 466 -9.83 -4.71 -22.82
N ALA A 467 -9.13 -5.18 -21.78
CA ALA A 467 -7.67 -5.13 -21.72
C ALA A 467 -7.03 -5.90 -22.89
N ALA A 468 -7.54 -7.09 -23.23
CA ALA A 468 -6.99 -7.88 -24.33
C ALA A 468 -7.23 -7.23 -25.70
N VAL A 469 -8.37 -6.56 -25.92
CA VAL A 469 -8.65 -5.84 -27.17
C VAL A 469 -7.72 -4.64 -27.32
N ILE A 470 -7.44 -3.91 -26.23
CA ILE A 470 -6.53 -2.76 -26.23
C ILE A 470 -5.07 -3.19 -26.53
N HIS A 471 -4.61 -4.27 -25.89
CA HIS A 471 -3.19 -4.64 -25.91
C HIS A 471 -2.79 -5.66 -26.98
N SER A 472 -3.75 -6.37 -27.58
CA SER A 472 -3.45 -7.39 -28.59
C SER A 472 -3.54 -6.82 -30.00
N ASN A 473 -2.58 -7.16 -30.87
CA ASN A 473 -2.66 -6.86 -32.31
C ASN A 473 -3.94 -7.41 -32.97
N LEU A 474 -4.59 -8.40 -32.36
CA LEU A 474 -5.87 -8.93 -32.86
C LEU A 474 -7.03 -7.94 -32.67
N GLY A 475 -6.94 -7.06 -31.66
CA GLY A 475 -7.92 -6.04 -31.33
C GLY A 475 -7.72 -4.71 -32.06
N GLU A 476 -6.64 -4.56 -32.84
CA GLU A 476 -6.34 -3.34 -33.59
C GLU A 476 -7.52 -2.92 -34.49
N GLY A 477 -7.90 -1.64 -34.36
CA GLY A 477 -9.03 -1.02 -35.08
C GLY A 477 -10.41 -1.24 -34.47
N ILE A 478 -10.56 -2.09 -33.45
CA ILE A 478 -11.85 -2.33 -32.78
C ILE A 478 -12.18 -1.16 -31.85
N VAL A 479 -13.41 -0.67 -31.97
CA VAL A 479 -13.98 0.34 -31.06
C VAL A 479 -14.68 -0.37 -29.92
N LEU A 480 -14.16 -0.23 -28.70
CA LEU A 480 -14.81 -0.76 -27.52
C LEU A 480 -16.08 0.05 -27.21
N PRO A 481 -17.22 -0.63 -26.91
CA PRO A 481 -18.43 0.08 -26.51
C PRO A 481 -18.21 0.84 -25.19
N PRO A 482 -18.97 1.91 -24.95
CA PRO A 482 -18.86 2.63 -23.69
C PRO A 482 -19.30 1.76 -22.50
N LEU A 483 -18.46 1.68 -21.46
CA LEU A 483 -18.75 0.90 -20.25
C LEU A 483 -20.03 1.35 -19.52
N TYR A 484 -20.44 2.61 -19.67
CA TYR A 484 -21.72 3.09 -19.13
C TYR A 484 -22.96 2.48 -19.80
N GLU A 485 -22.83 1.84 -20.97
CA GLU A 485 -23.90 1.04 -21.59
C GLU A 485 -23.66 -0.48 -21.45
N VAL A 486 -22.42 -0.95 -21.25
CA VAL A 486 -22.13 -2.38 -21.00
C VAL A 486 -22.42 -2.78 -19.56
N THR A 487 -22.02 -1.95 -18.60
CA THR A 487 -22.24 -2.15 -17.15
C THR A 487 -22.88 -0.89 -16.52
N PRO A 488 -24.15 -0.57 -16.86
CA PRO A 488 -24.73 0.73 -16.51
C PRO A 488 -24.85 1.00 -15.00
N HIS A 489 -24.87 -0.05 -14.18
CA HIS A 489 -24.89 0.01 -12.71
C HIS A 489 -23.74 0.81 -12.10
N LEU A 490 -22.55 0.79 -12.72
CA LEU A 490 -21.40 1.54 -12.25
C LEU A 490 -21.49 3.04 -12.60
N PHE A 491 -22.35 3.41 -13.55
CA PHE A 491 -22.44 4.77 -14.07
C PHE A 491 -23.75 5.49 -13.75
N THR A 492 -24.74 4.77 -13.22
CA THR A 492 -26.11 5.24 -13.03
C THR A 492 -26.54 5.11 -11.57
N ASN A 493 -27.18 6.15 -11.03
CA ASN A 493 -27.69 6.12 -9.66
C ASN A 493 -28.78 5.04 -9.47
N SER A 494 -28.89 4.53 -8.24
CA SER A 494 -29.82 3.47 -7.85
C SER A 494 -31.26 3.84 -8.18
N GLU A 495 -31.66 5.11 -8.04
CA GLU A 495 -33.02 5.56 -8.34
C GLU A 495 -33.38 5.31 -9.81
N VAL A 496 -32.51 5.69 -10.75
CA VAL A 496 -32.74 5.51 -12.19
C VAL A 496 -32.66 4.04 -12.57
N ILE A 497 -31.75 3.25 -11.97
CA ILE A 497 -31.72 1.79 -12.16
C ILE A 497 -33.03 1.14 -11.71
N GLN A 498 -33.59 1.52 -10.56
CA GLN A 498 -34.86 0.97 -10.08
C GLN A 498 -36.05 1.37 -10.98
N LYS A 499 -36.03 2.58 -11.55
CA LYS A 499 -37.00 2.99 -12.57
C LYS A 499 -36.87 2.16 -13.84
N ALA A 500 -35.64 1.85 -14.26
CA ALA A 500 -35.38 0.97 -15.40
C ALA A 500 -35.88 -0.46 -15.16
N TYR A 501 -35.66 -1.00 -13.97
CA TYR A 501 -36.22 -2.30 -13.56
C TYR A 501 -37.74 -2.29 -13.59
N THR A 502 -38.35 -1.23 -13.05
CA THR A 502 -39.82 -1.07 -13.06
C THR A 502 -40.35 -1.03 -14.49
N ALA A 503 -39.72 -0.25 -15.38
CA ALA A 503 -40.09 -0.17 -16.79
C ALA A 503 -40.08 -1.54 -17.49
N GLN A 504 -39.04 -2.34 -17.25
CA GLN A 504 -38.93 -3.70 -17.77
C GLN A 504 -40.01 -4.61 -17.17
N MET A 505 -40.25 -4.55 -15.85
CA MET A 505 -41.25 -5.36 -15.15
C MET A 505 -42.69 -5.01 -15.56
N THR A 506 -42.98 -3.75 -15.89
CA THR A 506 -44.29 -3.27 -16.35
C THR A 506 -44.41 -3.23 -17.87
N GLN A 507 -43.39 -3.70 -18.60
CA GLN A 507 -43.32 -3.71 -20.06
C GLN A 507 -43.65 -2.34 -20.69
N THR A 508 -43.17 -1.27 -20.07
CA THR A 508 -43.48 0.12 -20.45
C THR A 508 -42.17 0.87 -20.70
N PRO A 509 -41.91 1.32 -21.94
CA PRO A 509 -40.73 2.12 -22.26
C PRO A 509 -40.59 3.36 -21.39
N GLY A 510 -39.35 3.73 -21.08
CA GLY A 510 -39.07 4.81 -20.14
C GLY A 510 -37.76 5.54 -20.44
N LYS A 511 -37.82 6.87 -20.38
CA LYS A 511 -36.64 7.74 -20.39
C LYS A 511 -36.55 8.45 -19.05
N PHE A 512 -35.45 8.22 -18.32
CA PHE A 512 -35.32 8.65 -16.93
C PHE A 512 -34.20 9.68 -16.78
N ARG A 513 -34.51 10.82 -16.17
CA ARG A 513 -33.50 11.85 -15.89
C ARG A 513 -32.65 11.44 -14.68
N ILE A 514 -31.33 11.50 -14.85
CA ILE A 514 -30.35 11.37 -13.76
C ILE A 514 -30.22 12.73 -13.06
N GLU A 515 -30.31 12.71 -11.74
CA GLU A 515 -29.96 13.83 -10.87
C GLU A 515 -28.68 13.48 -10.12
N PHE A 516 -27.75 14.45 -10.04
CA PHE A 516 -26.46 14.29 -9.35
C PHE A 516 -26.66 14.04 -7.86
N THR A 517 -25.75 13.29 -7.25
CA THR A 517 -25.89 12.84 -5.85
C THR A 517 -25.80 13.97 -4.84
N GLY A 518 -26.17 13.69 -3.58
CA GLY A 518 -26.09 14.61 -2.46
C GLY A 518 -27.22 15.63 -2.38
N SER A 519 -27.04 16.66 -1.56
CA SER A 519 -28.01 17.76 -1.40
C SER A 519 -27.35 19.11 -1.60
N LYS A 520 -28.15 20.13 -1.95
CA LYS A 520 -27.65 21.51 -2.15
C LYS A 520 -27.01 22.12 -0.89
N LYS A 521 -27.20 21.50 0.28
CA LYS A 521 -26.54 21.89 1.52
C LYS A 521 -25.09 21.41 1.60
N ASN A 522 -24.73 20.33 0.89
CA ASN A 522 -23.35 19.89 0.77
C ASN A 522 -22.67 20.73 -0.34
N PRO A 523 -21.63 21.53 -0.02
CA PRO A 523 -20.92 22.31 -1.03
C PRO A 523 -20.31 21.45 -2.15
N GLU A 524 -19.89 20.22 -1.86
CA GLU A 524 -19.29 19.31 -2.85
C GLU A 524 -20.27 18.90 -3.96
N GLN A 525 -21.59 18.93 -3.71
CA GLN A 525 -22.58 18.69 -4.77
C GLN A 525 -22.44 19.69 -5.92
N ARG A 526 -21.93 20.91 -5.68
CA ARG A 526 -21.80 21.94 -6.72
C ARG A 526 -20.90 21.51 -7.87
N VAL A 527 -19.97 20.59 -7.62
CA VAL A 527 -19.00 20.07 -8.60
C VAL A 527 -19.24 18.60 -8.93
N ALA A 528 -20.38 18.02 -8.51
CA ALA A 528 -20.73 16.63 -8.80
C ALA A 528 -20.82 16.35 -10.32
N TYR A 529 -21.15 17.36 -11.13
CA TYR A 529 -21.16 17.24 -12.60
C TYR A 529 -19.80 16.91 -13.22
N PHE A 530 -18.70 17.05 -12.48
CA PHE A 530 -17.37 16.69 -12.94
C PHE A 530 -17.06 15.22 -12.62
N GLY A 531 -17.09 14.85 -11.34
CA GLY A 531 -16.76 13.50 -10.87
C GLY A 531 -17.81 12.43 -11.21
N GLU A 532 -19.07 12.82 -11.40
CA GLU A 532 -20.14 11.92 -11.84
C GLU A 532 -20.37 11.95 -13.35
N ASP A 533 -19.59 12.72 -14.13
CA ASP A 533 -19.69 12.66 -15.59
C ASP A 533 -19.28 11.28 -16.09
N ILE A 534 -20.15 10.67 -16.91
CA ILE A 534 -19.93 9.32 -17.43
C ILE A 534 -18.70 9.24 -18.33
N GLY A 535 -18.37 10.30 -19.07
CA GLY A 535 -17.19 10.36 -19.93
C GLY A 535 -15.91 10.54 -19.14
N MET A 536 -15.93 11.35 -18.06
CA MET A 536 -14.78 11.48 -17.16
C MET A 536 -14.44 10.14 -16.49
N ASN A 537 -15.46 9.41 -16.04
CA ASN A 537 -15.25 8.08 -15.47
C ASN A 537 -14.75 7.06 -16.52
N VAL A 538 -15.23 7.12 -17.77
CA VAL A 538 -14.72 6.30 -18.89
C VAL A 538 -13.26 6.63 -19.20
N HIS A 539 -12.88 7.92 -19.21
CA HIS A 539 -11.50 8.34 -19.39
C HIS A 539 -10.59 7.71 -18.33
N HIS A 540 -10.99 7.77 -17.05
CA HIS A 540 -10.21 7.24 -15.94
C HIS A 540 -10.02 5.71 -16.02
N VAL A 541 -11.10 4.94 -16.23
CA VAL A 541 -10.96 3.47 -16.40
C VAL A 541 -10.19 3.10 -17.65
N THR A 542 -10.33 3.86 -18.76
CA THR A 542 -9.58 3.56 -19.98
C THR A 542 -8.10 3.88 -19.82
N TRP A 543 -7.72 4.95 -19.10
CA TRP A 543 -6.32 5.22 -18.78
C TRP A 543 -5.69 4.05 -18.02
N HIS A 544 -6.39 3.45 -17.06
CA HIS A 544 -5.94 2.27 -16.34
C HIS A 544 -6.02 0.95 -17.15
N LEU A 545 -6.77 0.92 -18.25
CA LEU A 545 -6.73 -0.19 -19.21
C LEU A 545 -5.59 -0.04 -20.20
N ASP A 546 -5.22 1.19 -20.59
CA ASP A 546 -4.06 1.47 -21.46
C ASP A 546 -2.73 1.31 -20.70
N PHE A 547 -2.72 1.68 -19.41
CA PHE A 547 -1.55 1.64 -18.53
C PHE A 547 -1.83 0.89 -17.22
N PRO A 548 -2.11 -0.43 -17.28
CA PRO A 548 -2.46 -1.19 -16.09
C PRO A 548 -1.25 -1.36 -15.15
N PHE A 549 -1.47 -1.16 -13.84
CA PHE A 549 -0.43 -1.32 -12.82
C PHE A 549 0.15 -2.75 -12.75
N TRP A 550 -0.57 -3.75 -13.24
CA TRP A 550 -0.15 -5.16 -13.27
C TRP A 550 0.60 -5.55 -14.56
N TRP A 551 0.84 -4.61 -15.48
CA TRP A 551 1.49 -4.91 -16.76
C TRP A 551 2.91 -5.47 -16.58
N ASN A 552 3.26 -6.44 -17.41
CA ASN A 552 4.60 -7.01 -17.47
C ASN A 552 5.07 -7.04 -18.92
N ASP A 553 6.30 -6.58 -19.18
CA ASP A 553 6.89 -6.56 -20.53
C ASP A 553 6.95 -7.93 -21.21
N ALA A 554 6.87 -9.01 -20.41
CA ALA A 554 6.70 -10.38 -20.91
C ALA A 554 5.45 -10.55 -21.82
N TYR A 555 4.47 -9.64 -21.74
CA TYR A 555 3.30 -9.63 -22.63
C TYR A 555 3.60 -9.20 -24.07
N GLY A 556 4.79 -8.65 -24.32
CA GLY A 556 5.32 -8.46 -25.68
C GLY A 556 5.95 -7.10 -25.93
N TYR A 557 5.67 -6.10 -25.10
CA TYR A 557 6.21 -4.75 -25.25
C TYR A 557 6.21 -3.97 -23.93
N HIS A 558 7.01 -2.91 -23.89
CA HIS A 558 7.17 -2.01 -22.76
C HIS A 558 6.21 -0.82 -22.86
N LEU A 559 5.59 -0.43 -21.74
CA LEU A 559 4.77 0.78 -21.65
C LEU A 559 5.67 1.97 -21.29
N ASP A 560 6.11 2.68 -22.32
CA ASP A 560 7.06 3.79 -22.21
C ASP A 560 6.54 4.91 -21.29
N ARG A 561 7.37 5.32 -20.32
CA ARG A 561 7.09 6.40 -19.36
C ARG A 561 5.77 6.24 -18.59
N LYS A 562 5.34 5.01 -18.35
CA LYS A 562 4.07 4.70 -17.67
C LYS A 562 3.96 5.39 -16.31
N GLY A 563 5.01 5.35 -15.49
CA GLY A 563 5.02 5.97 -14.16
C GLY A 563 4.96 7.50 -14.23
N GLU A 564 5.58 8.12 -15.23
CA GLU A 564 5.45 9.57 -15.45
C GLU A 564 4.06 9.95 -15.95
N LEU A 565 3.48 9.15 -16.85
CA LEU A 565 2.10 9.33 -17.32
C LEU A 565 1.10 9.14 -16.19
N PHE A 566 1.35 8.22 -15.25
CA PHE A 566 0.56 8.06 -14.03
C PHE A 566 0.52 9.35 -13.22
N PHE A 567 1.69 9.92 -12.93
CA PHE A 567 1.78 11.23 -12.29
C PHE A 567 1.01 12.30 -13.09
N TRP A 568 1.26 12.39 -14.39
CA TRP A 568 0.75 13.49 -15.20
C TRP A 568 -0.77 13.44 -15.39
N ALA A 569 -1.35 12.25 -15.62
CA ALA A 569 -2.79 12.08 -15.77
C ALA A 569 -3.53 12.46 -14.47
N HIS A 570 -3.06 11.97 -13.31
CA HIS A 570 -3.67 12.26 -12.02
C HIS A 570 -3.44 13.70 -11.54
N HIS A 571 -2.28 14.29 -11.84
CA HIS A 571 -2.03 15.71 -11.66
C HIS A 571 -3.04 16.53 -12.46
N GLN A 572 -3.19 16.24 -13.76
CA GLN A 572 -4.11 16.95 -14.65
C GLN A 572 -5.58 16.80 -14.22
N LEU A 573 -6.00 15.62 -13.74
CA LEU A 573 -7.33 15.42 -13.17
C LEU A 573 -7.55 16.27 -11.90
N THR A 574 -6.56 16.31 -11.01
CA THR A 574 -6.64 17.07 -9.75
C THR A 574 -6.75 18.57 -10.01
N VAL A 575 -5.91 19.13 -10.90
CA VAL A 575 -5.96 20.56 -11.21
C VAL A 575 -7.18 20.95 -12.05
N ARG A 576 -7.72 20.03 -12.87
CA ARG A 576 -9.03 20.20 -13.53
C ARG A 576 -10.13 20.36 -12.49
N PHE A 577 -10.18 19.44 -11.52
CA PHE A 577 -11.18 19.49 -10.46
C PHE A 577 -11.05 20.77 -9.63
N ASP A 578 -9.82 21.18 -9.28
CA ASP A 578 -9.58 22.46 -8.59
C ASP A 578 -10.10 23.66 -9.39
N ALA A 579 -9.98 23.67 -10.73
CA ALA A 579 -10.58 24.72 -11.55
C ALA A 579 -12.11 24.71 -11.51
N GLU A 580 -12.76 23.55 -11.50
CA GLU A 580 -14.22 23.46 -11.30
C GLU A 580 -14.64 23.97 -9.91
N ARG A 581 -13.83 23.71 -8.89
CA ARG A 581 -14.06 24.22 -7.52
C ARG A 581 -14.02 25.74 -7.49
N LEU A 582 -12.99 26.34 -8.08
CA LEU A 582 -12.88 27.79 -8.23
C LEU A 582 -14.08 28.36 -8.98
N SER A 583 -14.54 27.68 -10.04
CA SER A 583 -15.73 28.07 -10.80
C SER A 583 -17.04 28.01 -10.03
N ASN A 584 -17.08 27.28 -8.92
CA ASN A 584 -18.25 27.14 -8.06
C ASN A 584 -18.07 27.81 -6.68
N ASN A 585 -17.10 28.73 -6.57
CA ASN A 585 -16.75 29.46 -5.34
C ASN A 585 -16.44 28.52 -4.18
N LEU A 586 -15.65 27.48 -4.46
CA LEU A 586 -15.07 26.58 -3.48
C LEU A 586 -13.55 26.81 -3.45
N ASP A 587 -12.95 26.62 -2.28
CA ASP A 587 -11.50 26.54 -2.14
C ASP A 587 -10.98 25.31 -2.90
N VAL A 588 -9.71 25.34 -3.30
CA VAL A 588 -9.02 24.16 -3.84
C VAL A 588 -9.04 23.01 -2.84
N VAL A 589 -8.88 21.79 -3.34
CA VAL A 589 -8.90 20.58 -2.49
C VAL A 589 -7.74 20.60 -1.50
N ASP A 590 -8.04 20.28 -0.24
CA ASP A 590 -7.03 20.00 0.78
C ASP A 590 -6.52 18.57 0.63
N GLU A 591 -5.25 18.33 0.96
CA GLU A 591 -4.67 17.00 0.85
C GLU A 591 -5.18 16.04 1.95
N LEU A 592 -5.09 14.75 1.66
CA LEU A 592 -5.41 13.70 2.63
C LEU A 592 -4.28 13.58 3.68
N TYR A 593 -4.64 13.27 4.92
CA TYR A 593 -3.68 12.94 5.99
C TYR A 593 -4.16 11.68 6.75
N TRP A 594 -3.27 10.72 6.95
CA TRP A 594 -3.59 9.44 7.63
C TRP A 594 -3.98 9.60 9.10
N ASP A 595 -3.50 10.65 9.76
CA ASP A 595 -3.72 10.95 11.18
C ASP A 595 -4.90 11.91 11.45
N LYS A 596 -5.51 12.47 10.40
CA LYS A 596 -6.65 13.41 10.49
C LYS A 596 -7.95 12.78 10.01
N PRO A 597 -9.11 13.29 10.47
CA PRO A 597 -10.41 12.89 9.92
C PRO A 597 -10.57 13.27 8.45
N ILE A 598 -11.19 12.39 7.67
CA ILE A 598 -11.65 12.63 6.31
C ILE A 598 -12.87 13.54 6.40
N LYS A 599 -12.65 14.85 6.26
CA LYS A 599 -13.67 15.86 6.57
C LYS A 599 -14.96 15.72 5.73
N GLU A 600 -14.86 15.35 4.45
CA GLU A 600 -16.00 15.21 3.56
C GLU A 600 -16.25 13.72 3.29
N GLY A 601 -17.42 13.25 3.74
CA GLY A 601 -17.96 11.93 3.48
C GLY A 601 -18.60 11.86 2.09
N PHE A 602 -19.14 10.69 1.76
CA PHE A 602 -19.79 10.45 0.48
C PHE A 602 -20.85 9.34 0.58
N ALA A 603 -22.03 9.62 0.02
CA ALA A 603 -23.13 8.66 -0.13
C ALA A 603 -23.34 8.43 -1.63
N PRO A 604 -22.85 7.31 -2.19
CA PRO A 604 -22.84 7.11 -3.63
C PRO A 604 -24.22 7.06 -4.30
N HIS A 605 -25.25 6.59 -3.57
CA HIS A 605 -26.58 6.34 -4.14
C HIS A 605 -26.54 5.52 -5.44
N THR A 606 -25.61 4.56 -5.52
CA THR A 606 -25.41 3.63 -6.64
C THR A 606 -25.45 2.20 -6.11
N THR A 607 -25.78 1.23 -6.97
CA THR A 607 -25.87 -0.19 -6.60
C THR A 607 -25.11 -1.03 -7.60
N TYR A 608 -24.43 -2.07 -7.12
CA TYR A 608 -23.97 -3.13 -7.99
C TYR A 608 -25.16 -3.81 -8.65
N ARG A 609 -24.91 -4.43 -9.81
CA ARG A 609 -25.83 -5.37 -10.42
C ARG A 609 -26.10 -6.55 -9.46
N TYR A 610 -25.02 -7.11 -8.92
CA TYR A 610 -25.02 -8.15 -7.90
C TYR A 610 -24.00 -7.79 -6.82
N GLY A 611 -24.42 -7.68 -5.57
CA GLY A 611 -23.56 -7.23 -4.45
C GLY A 611 -24.21 -6.21 -3.51
N GLY A 612 -25.31 -5.59 -3.92
CA GLY A 612 -26.05 -4.60 -3.13
C GLY A 612 -25.62 -3.16 -3.37
N GLU A 613 -26.02 -2.27 -2.48
CA GLU A 613 -25.73 -0.83 -2.59
C GLU A 613 -24.28 -0.53 -2.20
N PHE A 614 -23.68 0.47 -2.87
CA PHE A 614 -22.34 0.91 -2.51
C PHE A 614 -22.32 1.49 -1.07
N PRO A 615 -21.28 1.20 -0.27
CA PRO A 615 -21.15 1.73 1.08
C PRO A 615 -21.10 3.26 1.12
N THR A 616 -21.65 3.84 2.18
CA THR A 616 -21.59 5.28 2.48
C THR A 616 -20.52 5.56 3.53
N ARG A 617 -19.66 6.55 3.29
CA ARG A 617 -18.69 7.03 4.28
C ARG A 617 -19.22 8.31 4.94
N PRO A 618 -19.34 8.38 6.28
CA PRO A 618 -19.78 9.59 6.96
C PRO A 618 -18.73 10.71 6.92
N ASP A 619 -19.18 11.96 7.08
CA ASP A 619 -18.30 13.11 7.26
C ASP A 619 -17.42 12.94 8.50
N ASN A 620 -16.18 13.42 8.44
CA ASN A 620 -15.18 13.34 9.51
C ASN A 620 -14.89 11.91 10.01
N ALA A 621 -15.03 10.90 9.14
CA ALA A 621 -14.57 9.54 9.42
C ALA A 621 -13.06 9.56 9.70
N ARG A 622 -12.60 8.80 10.70
CA ARG A 622 -11.16 8.61 10.97
C ARG A 622 -10.71 7.35 10.26
N PHE A 623 -9.44 7.32 9.84
CA PHE A 623 -8.86 6.11 9.31
C PHE A 623 -8.76 5.02 10.39
N GLU A 624 -9.32 3.87 10.07
CA GLU A 624 -9.22 2.62 10.80
C GLU A 624 -8.51 1.57 9.94
N ASP A 625 -7.82 0.64 10.60
CA ASP A 625 -7.16 -0.49 9.94
C ASP A 625 -8.22 -1.36 9.24
N VAL A 626 -7.90 -1.86 8.06
CA VAL A 626 -8.81 -2.74 7.29
C VAL A 626 -8.31 -4.18 7.41
N ASP A 627 -9.09 -4.99 8.11
CA ASP A 627 -8.70 -6.33 8.55
C ASP A 627 -8.30 -7.23 7.37
N GLY A 628 -7.12 -7.85 7.47
CA GLY A 628 -6.60 -8.77 6.45
C GLY A 628 -6.13 -8.10 5.15
N ILE A 629 -6.19 -6.77 5.05
CA ILE A 629 -5.80 -6.03 3.85
C ILE A 629 -4.65 -5.06 4.13
N VAL A 630 -4.89 -4.00 4.91
CA VAL A 630 -3.92 -2.93 5.11
C VAL A 630 -4.16 -2.18 6.42
N ARG A 631 -3.07 -1.81 7.11
CA ARG A 631 -3.12 -0.96 8.31
C ARG A 631 -2.75 0.47 7.97
N VAL A 632 -3.34 1.42 8.69
CA VAL A 632 -3.01 2.85 8.60
C VAL A 632 -1.52 3.07 8.85
N ARG A 633 -0.94 2.29 9.76
CA ARG A 633 0.49 2.32 10.06
C ARG A 633 1.36 1.96 8.85
N ASP A 634 0.93 0.98 8.06
CA ASP A 634 1.69 0.54 6.88
C ASP A 634 1.69 1.65 5.81
N MET A 635 0.58 2.39 5.66
CA MET A 635 0.49 3.55 4.76
C MET A 635 1.49 4.65 5.12
N ILE A 636 1.61 4.98 6.41
CA ILE A 636 2.57 5.98 6.92
C ILE A 636 4.02 5.53 6.67
N ILE A 637 4.31 4.23 6.83
CA ILE A 637 5.64 3.67 6.57
C ILE A 637 5.98 3.73 5.08
N HIS A 638 5.05 3.34 4.19
CA HIS A 638 5.23 3.41 2.74
C HIS A 638 5.48 4.86 2.29
N GLU A 639 4.67 5.81 2.76
CA GLU A 639 4.88 7.24 2.52
C GLU A 639 6.29 7.69 2.95
N THR A 640 6.68 7.37 4.18
CA THR A 640 7.97 7.78 4.73
C THR A 640 9.13 7.25 3.88
N ARG A 641 9.08 5.99 3.46
CA ARG A 641 10.12 5.38 2.61
C ARG A 641 10.24 6.04 1.24
N ILE A 642 9.11 6.42 0.64
CA ILE A 642 9.08 7.11 -0.65
C ILE A 642 9.68 8.52 -0.50
N ARG A 643 9.26 9.28 0.51
CA ARG A 643 9.82 10.61 0.79
C ARG A 643 11.31 10.55 1.13
N ASP A 644 11.76 9.53 1.86
CA ASP A 644 13.18 9.30 2.14
C ASP A 644 13.97 9.03 0.85
N ALA A 645 13.42 8.27 -0.10
CA ALA A 645 14.04 8.05 -1.41
C ALA A 645 14.20 9.37 -2.19
N ILE A 646 13.14 10.20 -2.20
CA ILE A 646 13.16 11.54 -2.81
C ILE A 646 14.24 12.42 -2.17
N ALA A 647 14.28 12.49 -0.84
CA ALA A 647 15.25 13.29 -0.10
C ALA A 647 16.71 12.82 -0.35
N GLN A 648 16.93 11.51 -0.40
CA GLN A 648 18.24 10.91 -0.70
C GLN A 648 18.65 11.09 -2.17
N GLY A 649 17.67 11.22 -3.07
CA GLY A 649 17.89 11.32 -4.51
C GLY A 649 18.08 9.98 -5.21
N TYR A 650 17.72 8.86 -4.59
CA TYR A 650 17.73 7.54 -5.22
C TYR A 650 16.68 6.60 -4.61
N ILE A 651 16.23 5.64 -5.41
CA ILE A 651 15.43 4.48 -5.01
C ILE A 651 16.35 3.29 -4.70
N THR A 652 15.97 2.41 -3.78
CA THR A 652 16.74 1.20 -3.46
C THR A 652 16.03 -0.04 -4.00
N ALA A 653 16.64 -0.70 -4.99
CA ALA A 653 16.14 -1.93 -5.59
C ALA A 653 16.24 -3.13 -4.62
N VAL A 654 15.63 -4.28 -4.97
CA VAL A 654 15.62 -5.49 -4.12
C VAL A 654 17.02 -5.98 -3.74
N ASP A 655 18.01 -5.84 -4.63
CA ASP A 655 19.41 -6.23 -4.39
C ASP A 655 20.20 -5.19 -3.59
N GLY A 656 19.60 -4.03 -3.30
CA GLY A 656 20.22 -2.89 -2.65
C GLY A 656 20.90 -1.91 -3.59
N THR A 657 20.82 -2.11 -4.91
CA THR A 657 21.31 -1.16 -5.90
C THR A 657 20.54 0.17 -5.79
N LYS A 658 21.27 1.26 -5.95
CA LYS A 658 20.76 2.64 -5.87
C LYS A 658 20.37 3.08 -7.28
N ILE A 659 19.10 3.32 -7.53
CA ILE A 659 18.58 3.87 -8.79
C ILE A 659 18.49 5.38 -8.61
N ASP A 660 19.35 6.13 -9.29
CA ASP A 660 19.33 7.59 -9.23
C ASP A 660 18.02 8.13 -9.81
N ILE A 661 17.39 9.07 -9.09
CA ILE A 661 16.16 9.74 -9.52
C ILE A 661 16.38 11.22 -9.78
N ARG A 662 17.59 11.78 -9.63
CA ARG A 662 17.88 13.19 -9.94
C ARG A 662 18.19 13.42 -11.42
N ASN A 663 17.37 12.83 -12.28
CA ASN A 663 17.51 12.83 -13.73
C ASN A 663 16.11 12.85 -14.40
N SER A 664 16.07 12.72 -15.72
CA SER A 664 14.81 12.75 -16.49
C SER A 664 13.90 11.55 -16.25
N GLU A 665 14.44 10.39 -15.87
CA GLU A 665 13.72 9.13 -15.66
C GLU A 665 13.23 8.98 -14.21
N GLY A 666 13.74 9.80 -13.28
CA GLY A 666 13.42 9.68 -11.86
C GLY A 666 11.94 9.79 -11.52
N ILE A 667 11.19 10.62 -12.25
CA ILE A 667 9.74 10.74 -12.06
C ILE A 667 8.99 9.48 -12.47
N ASP A 668 9.48 8.76 -13.49
CA ASP A 668 8.89 7.53 -13.99
C ASP A 668 9.04 6.41 -12.95
N HIS A 669 10.26 6.24 -12.44
CA HIS A 669 10.53 5.30 -11.35
C HIS A 669 9.77 5.64 -10.05
N LEU A 670 9.54 6.93 -9.76
CA LEU A 670 8.69 7.33 -8.64
C LEU A 670 7.23 6.94 -8.87
N GLY A 671 6.71 7.12 -10.09
CA GLY A 671 5.39 6.64 -10.47
C GLY A 671 5.23 5.14 -10.24
N ASP A 672 6.23 4.35 -10.63
CA ASP A 672 6.22 2.90 -10.46
C ASP A 672 6.21 2.44 -9.01
N ILE A 673 6.92 3.13 -8.09
CA ILE A 673 6.89 2.75 -6.67
C ILE A 673 5.68 3.31 -5.92
N ILE A 674 5.08 4.41 -6.38
CA ILE A 674 3.93 5.06 -5.73
C ILE A 674 2.62 4.36 -6.11
N GLU A 675 2.44 4.00 -7.38
CA GLU A 675 1.19 3.40 -7.90
C GLU A 675 0.74 2.16 -7.09
N SER A 676 1.54 1.18 -6.74
CA SER A 676 2.80 0.72 -7.33
C SER A 676 2.53 -0.19 -8.53
N SER A 677 3.37 -0.16 -9.55
CA SER A 677 3.27 -1.04 -10.71
C SER A 677 4.16 -2.29 -10.59
N PHE A 678 4.00 -3.24 -11.51
CA PHE A 678 4.92 -4.37 -11.68
C PHE A 678 6.32 -3.93 -12.15
N TYR A 679 6.51 -2.68 -12.59
CA TYR A 679 7.82 -2.09 -12.85
C TYR A 679 8.52 -1.58 -11.58
N SER A 680 7.82 -1.55 -10.43
CA SER A 680 8.42 -1.16 -9.16
C SER A 680 9.67 -2.01 -8.86
N PRO A 681 10.86 -1.41 -8.74
CA PRO A 681 12.10 -2.15 -8.53
C PRO A 681 12.19 -2.78 -7.13
N ASN A 682 11.26 -2.47 -6.22
CA ASN A 682 11.22 -3.02 -4.86
C ASN A 682 9.83 -2.86 -4.18
N ALA A 683 8.79 -3.47 -4.76
CA ALA A 683 7.42 -3.38 -4.23
C ALA A 683 7.28 -3.86 -2.78
N ARG A 684 8.13 -4.80 -2.32
CA ARG A 684 8.13 -5.25 -0.91
C ARG A 684 8.57 -4.16 0.07
N TYR A 685 9.45 -3.26 -0.37
CA TYR A 685 9.94 -2.16 0.46
C TYR A 685 9.03 -0.93 0.39
N TYR A 686 8.64 -0.53 -0.82
CA TYR A 686 7.84 0.68 -1.03
C TYR A 686 6.33 0.46 -0.89
N GLY A 687 5.86 -0.79 -0.92
CA GLY A 687 4.43 -1.12 -0.84
C GLY A 687 3.67 -0.77 -2.11
N SER A 688 2.34 -0.61 -1.99
CA SER A 688 1.45 -0.14 -3.04
C SER A 688 0.67 1.08 -2.58
N LEU A 689 1.38 2.18 -2.28
CA LEU A 689 0.82 3.34 -1.55
C LEU A 689 -0.51 3.84 -2.16
N HIS A 690 -0.59 4.03 -3.47
CA HIS A 690 -1.83 4.50 -4.11
C HIS A 690 -2.92 3.43 -4.14
N ASN A 691 -2.62 2.21 -4.61
CA ASN A 691 -3.64 1.15 -4.70
C ASN A 691 -4.19 0.75 -3.32
N ASP A 692 -3.33 0.64 -2.31
CA ASP A 692 -3.74 0.37 -0.94
C ASP A 692 -4.52 1.55 -0.34
N ALA A 693 -4.22 2.79 -0.76
CA ALA A 693 -4.96 3.98 -0.34
C ALA A 693 -6.40 4.00 -0.89
N HIS A 694 -6.61 3.56 -2.13
CA HIS A 694 -7.95 3.35 -2.68
C HIS A 694 -8.76 2.36 -1.83
N VAL A 695 -8.12 1.25 -1.45
CA VAL A 695 -8.77 0.21 -0.65
C VAL A 695 -9.06 0.70 0.77
N ILE A 696 -8.07 1.24 1.49
CA ILE A 696 -8.26 1.69 2.88
C ILE A 696 -9.32 2.79 2.95
N LEU A 697 -9.29 3.76 2.04
CA LEU A 697 -10.22 4.89 2.05
C LEU A 697 -11.65 4.45 1.73
N GLY A 698 -11.79 3.52 0.80
CA GLY A 698 -13.09 2.98 0.45
C GLY A 698 -13.69 2.07 1.53
N ARG A 699 -12.90 1.47 2.42
CA ARG A 699 -13.40 0.48 3.40
C ARG A 699 -13.71 1.04 4.76
N GLN A 700 -13.59 2.34 4.93
CA GLN A 700 -13.93 3.04 6.18
C GLN A 700 -15.42 2.93 6.58
N ALA A 701 -16.31 2.48 5.69
CA ALA A 701 -17.70 2.19 6.04
C ALA A 701 -17.88 0.85 6.76
N ASP A 702 -16.99 -0.12 6.51
CA ASP A 702 -16.98 -1.46 7.13
C ASP A 702 -15.54 -2.03 7.18
N PRO A 703 -14.62 -1.39 7.92
CA PRO A 703 -13.19 -1.73 7.87
C PRO A 703 -12.88 -3.13 8.41
N HIS A 704 -13.76 -3.67 9.26
CA HIS A 704 -13.62 -5.00 9.87
C HIS A 704 -14.55 -6.05 9.24
N GLY A 705 -15.19 -5.74 8.11
CA GLY A 705 -16.12 -6.67 7.42
C GLY A 705 -17.31 -7.13 8.26
N LYS A 706 -17.68 -6.36 9.30
CA LYS A 706 -18.74 -6.71 10.26
C LYS A 706 -20.13 -6.68 9.63
N PHE A 707 -20.33 -5.77 8.68
CA PHE A 707 -21.60 -5.56 8.01
C PHE A 707 -21.66 -6.28 6.65
N ASN A 708 -20.56 -6.92 6.24
CA ASN A 708 -20.41 -7.61 4.96
C ASN A 708 -20.81 -6.70 3.79
N LEU A 709 -20.40 -5.44 3.85
CA LEU A 709 -20.67 -4.48 2.77
C LEU A 709 -19.78 -4.77 1.56
N PRO A 710 -20.28 -4.56 0.33
CA PRO A 710 -19.47 -4.73 -0.86
C PRO A 710 -18.37 -3.66 -0.94
N PRO A 711 -17.41 -3.81 -1.87
CA PRO A 711 -16.47 -2.77 -2.24
C PRO A 711 -17.13 -1.39 -2.47
N SER A 712 -16.40 -0.32 -2.16
CA SER A 712 -16.86 1.05 -2.36
C SER A 712 -16.53 1.61 -3.73
N VAL A 713 -17.02 2.82 -4.01
CA VAL A 713 -16.73 3.51 -5.27
C VAL A 713 -15.23 3.76 -5.50
N MET A 714 -14.42 3.80 -4.44
CA MET A 714 -12.97 3.98 -4.55
C MET A 714 -12.24 2.74 -5.10
N GLU A 715 -12.90 1.59 -5.27
CA GLU A 715 -12.27 0.35 -5.74
C GLU A 715 -12.61 -0.04 -7.16
N HIS A 716 -13.14 0.91 -7.92
CA HIS A 716 -13.40 0.75 -9.34
C HIS A 716 -12.98 2.03 -10.01
N PHE A 717 -12.20 1.93 -11.08
CA PHE A 717 -11.80 3.11 -11.83
C PHE A 717 -13.01 3.79 -12.49
N GLU A 718 -14.06 3.02 -12.76
CA GLU A 718 -15.38 3.44 -13.25
C GLU A 718 -16.12 4.37 -12.29
N THR A 719 -15.80 4.34 -10.99
CA THR A 719 -16.56 5.07 -9.97
C THR A 719 -15.73 5.93 -9.04
N ALA A 720 -14.40 5.77 -8.99
CA ALA A 720 -13.56 6.42 -7.98
C ALA A 720 -13.68 7.95 -8.01
N THR A 721 -13.74 8.57 -9.20
CA THR A 721 -13.81 10.03 -9.34
C THR A 721 -15.10 10.66 -8.83
N ARG A 722 -16.13 9.85 -8.52
CA ARG A 722 -17.38 10.31 -7.91
C ARG A 722 -17.20 10.72 -6.45
N ASP A 723 -16.25 10.11 -5.74
CA ASP A 723 -16.00 10.37 -4.33
C ASP A 723 -15.11 11.62 -4.16
N PRO A 724 -15.53 12.66 -3.42
CA PRO A 724 -14.69 13.83 -3.15
C PRO A 724 -13.33 13.50 -2.52
N ALA A 725 -13.21 12.35 -1.84
CA ALA A 725 -11.96 11.91 -1.25
C ALA A 725 -10.95 11.37 -2.27
N PHE A 726 -11.39 10.98 -3.47
CA PHE A 726 -10.49 10.67 -4.59
C PHE A 726 -9.54 11.83 -4.86
N PHE A 727 -10.07 13.05 -4.99
CA PHE A 727 -9.25 14.23 -5.30
C PHE A 727 -8.31 14.62 -4.16
N ARG A 728 -8.63 14.28 -2.90
CA ARG A 728 -7.75 14.55 -1.75
C ARG A 728 -6.60 13.58 -1.69
N LEU A 729 -6.90 12.30 -1.94
CA LEU A 729 -5.89 11.26 -2.06
C LEU A 729 -4.90 11.61 -3.18
N HIS A 730 -5.42 11.99 -4.34
CA HIS A 730 -4.58 12.37 -5.47
C HIS A 730 -3.87 13.70 -5.26
N LYS A 731 -4.43 14.67 -4.53
CA LYS A 731 -3.70 15.88 -4.11
C LYS A 731 -2.53 15.55 -3.18
N TYR A 732 -2.74 14.65 -2.22
CA TYR A 732 -1.70 14.15 -1.31
C TYR A 732 -0.57 13.46 -2.09
N MET A 733 -0.89 12.61 -3.06
CA MET A 733 0.12 11.95 -3.89
C MET A 733 0.81 12.91 -4.86
N ASP A 734 0.06 13.83 -5.47
CA ASP A 734 0.60 14.87 -6.36
C ASP A 734 1.61 15.76 -5.62
N ASN A 735 1.38 16.02 -4.32
CA ASN A 735 2.34 16.74 -3.49
C ASN A 735 3.64 15.95 -3.23
N ILE A 736 3.59 14.61 -3.15
CA ILE A 736 4.80 13.77 -3.08
C ILE A 736 5.61 13.90 -4.40
N PHE A 737 4.94 13.83 -5.55
CA PHE A 737 5.59 14.07 -6.85
C PHE A 737 6.13 15.49 -6.98
N LYS A 738 5.39 16.47 -6.46
CA LYS A 738 5.78 17.88 -6.44
C LYS A 738 7.08 18.09 -5.65
N GLU A 739 7.23 17.44 -4.50
CA GLU A 739 8.47 17.50 -3.72
C GLU A 739 9.68 17.02 -4.51
N HIS A 740 9.52 15.94 -5.28
CA HIS A 740 10.58 15.50 -6.19
C HIS A 740 10.86 16.54 -7.28
N LYS A 741 9.84 17.04 -7.99
CA LYS A 741 10.02 18.04 -9.05
C LYS A 741 10.64 19.34 -8.54
N ASP A 742 10.27 19.78 -7.35
CA ASP A 742 10.82 20.99 -6.71
C ASP A 742 12.26 20.79 -6.20
N SER A 743 12.71 19.54 -6.03
CA SER A 743 14.11 19.23 -5.66
C SER A 743 15.09 19.31 -6.84
N LEU A 744 14.57 19.32 -8.07
CA LEU A 744 15.38 19.38 -9.28
C LEU A 744 15.84 20.81 -9.57
N PRO A 745 16.99 21.00 -10.26
CA PRO A 745 17.40 22.33 -10.71
C PRO A 745 16.33 22.97 -11.61
N PRO A 746 15.95 24.24 -11.37
CA PRO A 746 15.07 24.96 -12.28
C PRO A 746 15.69 25.08 -13.67
N TYR A 747 14.84 25.08 -14.70
CA TYR A 747 15.31 25.29 -16.07
C TYR A 747 16.02 26.65 -16.24
N THR A 748 17.13 26.63 -16.97
CA THR A 748 17.88 27.80 -17.40
C THR A 748 17.22 28.47 -18.61
N ALA A 749 17.59 29.73 -18.89
CA ALA A 749 17.07 30.46 -20.04
C ALA A 749 17.46 29.81 -21.37
N GLU A 750 18.60 29.12 -21.41
CA GLU A 750 19.10 28.37 -22.55
C GLU A 750 18.31 27.09 -22.80
N GLU A 751 17.90 26.36 -21.75
CA GLU A 751 17.14 25.11 -21.85
C GLU A 751 15.70 25.34 -22.32
N ILE A 752 15.05 26.42 -21.87
CA ILE A 752 13.69 26.77 -22.33
C ILE A 752 13.69 27.62 -23.60
N GLY A 753 14.84 28.19 -23.96
CA GLY A 753 14.96 29.09 -25.09
C GLY A 753 14.81 28.34 -26.40
N PHE A 754 14.13 28.93 -27.38
CA PHE A 754 14.12 28.43 -28.76
C PHE A 754 14.79 29.45 -29.70
N PRO A 755 16.14 29.42 -29.83
CA PRO A 755 16.87 30.44 -30.57
C PRO A 755 16.40 30.60 -32.02
N GLY A 756 16.02 31.84 -32.35
CA GLY A 756 15.55 32.22 -33.67
C GLY A 756 14.04 32.10 -33.89
N VAL A 757 13.29 31.63 -32.89
CA VAL A 757 11.82 31.54 -32.89
C VAL A 757 11.25 32.50 -31.86
N GLN A 758 10.20 33.24 -32.24
CA GLN A 758 9.53 34.20 -31.37
C GLN A 758 8.01 34.08 -31.52
N LEU A 759 7.32 33.76 -30.42
CA LEU A 759 5.87 33.87 -30.33
C LEU A 759 5.50 35.35 -30.14
N THR A 760 4.91 35.96 -31.16
CA THR A 760 4.64 37.41 -31.20
C THR A 760 3.21 37.76 -30.77
N ARG A 761 2.26 36.86 -30.98
CA ARG A 761 0.87 37.04 -30.57
C ARG A 761 0.22 35.70 -30.27
N VAL A 762 -0.58 35.70 -29.20
CA VAL A 762 -1.53 34.64 -28.84
C VAL A 762 -2.93 35.24 -28.90
N GLY A 763 -3.88 34.51 -29.48
CA GLY A 763 -5.28 34.90 -29.53
C GLY A 763 -6.20 33.70 -29.62
N VAL A 764 -7.48 33.94 -29.36
CA VAL A 764 -8.57 32.97 -29.53
C VAL A 764 -9.61 33.59 -30.46
N GLU A 765 -9.96 32.87 -31.51
CA GLU A 765 -11.08 33.18 -32.40
C GLU A 765 -12.31 32.39 -31.92
N GLY A 766 -13.43 33.09 -31.67
CA GLY A 766 -14.59 32.54 -30.98
C GLY A 766 -14.66 33.02 -29.52
N LYS A 767 -15.72 32.63 -28.81
CA LYS A 767 -15.87 32.91 -27.39
C LYS A 767 -15.71 31.62 -26.59
N LEU A 768 -15.00 31.71 -25.47
CA LEU A 768 -14.90 30.63 -24.49
C LEU A 768 -16.17 30.64 -23.63
N GLU A 769 -17.20 29.95 -24.09
CA GLU A 769 -18.51 29.86 -23.42
C GLU A 769 -18.83 28.39 -23.15
N THR A 770 -19.13 28.06 -21.89
CA THR A 770 -19.55 26.72 -21.46
C THR A 770 -21.06 26.69 -21.21
N PHE A 771 -21.69 25.53 -21.42
CA PHE A 771 -23.11 25.30 -21.18
C PHE A 771 -23.36 23.84 -20.76
N PHE A 772 -24.57 23.55 -20.29
CA PHE A 772 -25.00 22.17 -20.04
C PHE A 772 -25.88 21.68 -21.18
N GLU A 773 -25.67 20.45 -21.60
CA GLU A 773 -26.42 19.77 -22.66
C GLU A 773 -26.91 18.42 -22.14
N ASP A 774 -28.17 18.09 -22.43
CA ASP A 774 -28.72 16.79 -22.05
C ASP A 774 -28.22 15.71 -23.03
N TYR A 775 -27.61 14.65 -22.49
CA TYR A 775 -27.09 13.49 -23.19
C TYR A 775 -27.89 12.25 -22.79
N GLU A 776 -28.17 11.36 -23.74
CA GLU A 776 -28.97 10.14 -23.53
C GLU A 776 -28.15 8.89 -23.82
N PHE A 777 -28.25 7.87 -22.97
CA PHE A 777 -27.63 6.55 -23.16
C PHE A 777 -28.58 5.42 -22.76
N ASP A 778 -28.37 4.24 -23.34
CA ASP A 778 -29.25 3.08 -23.22
C ASP A 778 -28.98 2.29 -21.91
N LEU A 779 -30.05 1.82 -21.26
CA LEU A 779 -30.00 1.01 -20.02
C LEU A 779 -30.40 -0.46 -20.23
N LYS A 780 -30.54 -0.94 -21.48
CA LYS A 780 -30.95 -2.32 -21.78
C LYS A 780 -30.05 -3.39 -21.15
N MET A 781 -28.74 -3.13 -21.06
CA MET A 781 -27.81 -4.08 -20.42
C MET A 781 -27.96 -4.13 -18.90
N ALA A 782 -28.65 -3.16 -18.29
CA ALA A 782 -28.94 -3.17 -16.86
C ALA A 782 -30.11 -4.09 -16.50
N VAL A 783 -31.06 -4.31 -17.41
CA VAL A 783 -32.33 -5.00 -17.12
C VAL A 783 -32.32 -6.44 -17.60
N ASP A 784 -32.92 -7.34 -16.81
CA ASP A 784 -33.07 -8.75 -17.21
C ASP A 784 -34.02 -8.91 -18.39
N SER A 785 -33.67 -9.82 -19.28
CA SER A 785 -34.61 -10.31 -20.27
C SER A 785 -35.48 -11.45 -19.75
N SER A 786 -36.54 -11.76 -20.51
CA SER A 786 -37.37 -12.93 -20.28
C SER A 786 -37.74 -13.57 -21.61
N GLU A 787 -37.83 -14.89 -21.67
CA GLU A 787 -38.42 -15.61 -22.82
C GLU A 787 -39.91 -15.26 -23.02
N SER A 788 -40.57 -14.80 -21.95
CA SER A 788 -42.02 -14.53 -21.93
C SER A 788 -42.39 -13.05 -22.13
N ALA A 789 -41.42 -12.14 -22.15
CA ALA A 789 -41.64 -10.70 -22.29
C ALA A 789 -40.68 -10.09 -23.30
N ASN A 790 -41.21 -9.17 -24.12
CA ASN A 790 -40.39 -8.45 -25.09
C ASN A 790 -39.42 -7.50 -24.38
N GLU A 791 -38.30 -7.23 -25.03
CA GLU A 791 -37.37 -6.19 -24.62
C GLU A 791 -38.03 -4.80 -24.71
N VAL A 792 -37.79 -3.98 -23.69
CA VAL A 792 -38.38 -2.64 -23.56
C VAL A 792 -37.28 -1.61 -23.76
N ASP A 793 -37.57 -0.55 -24.52
CA ASP A 793 -36.65 0.58 -24.67
C ASP A 793 -36.59 1.39 -23.37
N VAL A 794 -35.43 1.37 -22.72
CA VAL A 794 -35.17 2.10 -21.49
C VAL A 794 -33.87 2.89 -21.62
N SER A 795 -33.92 4.18 -21.32
CA SER A 795 -32.75 5.07 -21.41
C SER A 795 -32.64 6.01 -20.22
N ALA A 796 -31.41 6.47 -19.96
CA ALA A 796 -31.10 7.53 -19.02
C ALA A 796 -30.75 8.82 -19.75
N ALA A 797 -31.14 9.96 -19.17
CA ALA A 797 -30.77 11.29 -19.64
C ALA A 797 -30.03 12.06 -18.54
N VAL A 798 -28.82 12.55 -18.83
CA VAL A 798 -27.96 13.29 -17.91
C VAL A 798 -27.55 14.63 -18.51
N SER A 799 -27.52 15.68 -17.71
CA SER A 799 -27.05 17.01 -18.14
C SER A 799 -25.54 17.09 -17.96
N ARG A 800 -24.79 17.20 -19.07
CA ARG A 800 -23.32 17.16 -19.08
C ARG A 800 -22.76 18.53 -19.46
N LEU A 801 -21.61 18.89 -18.92
CA LEU A 801 -20.90 20.11 -19.30
C LEU A 801 -20.48 20.03 -20.77
N ASN A 802 -20.50 21.16 -21.47
CA ASN A 802 -20.04 21.31 -22.84
C ASN A 802 -19.52 22.74 -23.08
N HIS A 803 -18.87 22.98 -24.21
CA HIS A 803 -18.41 24.31 -24.63
C HIS A 803 -18.64 24.57 -26.12
N ASN A 804 -18.68 25.85 -26.50
CA ASN A 804 -18.71 26.25 -27.91
C ASN A 804 -17.35 26.01 -28.57
N ASP A 805 -17.35 25.71 -29.87
CA ASP A 805 -16.11 25.61 -30.66
C ASP A 805 -15.34 26.94 -30.67
N PHE A 806 -14.02 26.84 -30.52
CA PHE A 806 -13.11 27.98 -30.65
C PHE A 806 -11.81 27.56 -31.34
N THR A 807 -11.03 28.54 -31.79
CA THR A 807 -9.76 28.30 -32.50
C THR A 807 -8.66 29.16 -31.92
N TYR A 808 -7.58 28.52 -31.45
CA TYR A 808 -6.37 29.23 -31.08
C TYR A 808 -5.69 29.81 -32.32
N LYS A 809 -5.14 31.01 -32.17
CA LYS A 809 -4.33 31.68 -33.19
C LYS A 809 -2.98 32.09 -32.60
N PHE A 810 -1.91 31.56 -33.19
CA PHE A 810 -0.54 31.86 -32.78
C PHE A 810 0.22 32.51 -33.95
N ASP A 811 0.74 33.71 -33.75
CA ASP A 811 1.63 34.38 -34.71
C ASP A 811 3.09 34.16 -34.28
N ILE A 812 3.80 33.31 -35.02
CA ILE A 812 5.18 32.87 -34.69
C ILE A 812 6.14 33.33 -35.79
N LYS A 813 7.20 34.03 -35.41
CA LYS A 813 8.27 34.43 -36.33
C LYS A 813 9.47 33.50 -36.16
N SER A 814 9.95 32.91 -37.26
CA SER A 814 11.15 32.08 -37.26
C SER A 814 12.22 32.61 -38.21
N ASN A 815 13.49 32.52 -37.84
CA ASN A 815 14.62 32.91 -38.70
C ASN A 815 15.01 31.82 -39.72
N ALA A 816 14.55 30.59 -39.53
CA ALA A 816 14.84 29.42 -40.36
C ALA A 816 13.63 28.47 -40.44
N ALA A 817 13.67 27.48 -41.32
CA ALA A 817 12.71 26.38 -41.26
C ALA A 817 13.11 25.43 -40.13
N LYS A 818 12.21 25.19 -39.17
CA LYS A 818 12.49 24.36 -37.99
C LYS A 818 11.23 23.59 -37.56
N PRO A 819 11.35 22.34 -37.09
CA PRO A 819 10.26 21.67 -36.37
C PRO A 819 10.03 22.36 -35.03
N ALA A 820 8.78 22.42 -34.57
CA ALA A 820 8.42 23.04 -33.30
C ALA A 820 7.27 22.29 -32.66
N VAL A 821 7.23 22.30 -31.33
CA VAL A 821 6.07 21.82 -30.55
C VAL A 821 5.43 23.01 -29.85
N VAL A 822 4.12 23.16 -30.03
CA VAL A 822 3.32 24.19 -29.38
C VAL A 822 2.58 23.54 -28.21
N ARG A 823 2.81 24.07 -27.01
CA ARG A 823 2.21 23.59 -25.76
C ARG A 823 1.32 24.68 -25.19
N VAL A 824 0.06 24.37 -24.91
CA VAL A 824 -0.97 25.32 -24.50
C VAL A 824 -1.48 24.92 -23.12
N PHE A 825 -1.44 25.86 -22.17
CA PHE A 825 -1.93 25.67 -20.81
C PHE A 825 -2.92 26.77 -20.43
N LEU A 826 -3.92 26.41 -19.64
CA LEU A 826 -4.88 27.32 -19.02
C LEU A 826 -4.63 27.36 -17.51
N CYS A 827 -4.17 28.49 -16.99
CA CYS A 827 -3.84 28.61 -15.58
C CYS A 827 -4.84 29.54 -14.86
N PRO A 828 -5.34 29.19 -13.67
CA PRO A 828 -6.19 30.09 -12.91
C PRO A 828 -5.42 31.37 -12.59
N ARG A 829 -6.03 32.53 -12.83
CA ARG A 829 -5.35 33.82 -12.58
C ARG A 829 -5.40 34.21 -11.10
N ARG A 830 -6.45 33.77 -10.40
CA ARG A 830 -6.77 34.13 -9.02
C ARG A 830 -7.13 32.89 -8.21
N ASP A 831 -6.84 32.93 -6.91
CA ASP A 831 -7.33 31.94 -5.94
C ASP A 831 -8.80 32.22 -5.55
N SER A 832 -9.35 31.39 -4.65
CA SER A 832 -10.71 31.54 -4.12
C SER A 832 -10.95 32.85 -3.35
N ASN A 833 -9.89 33.51 -2.86
CA ASN A 833 -9.93 34.80 -2.18
C ASN A 833 -9.76 35.99 -3.15
N GLY A 834 -9.59 35.74 -4.46
CA GLY A 834 -9.36 36.76 -5.47
C GLY A 834 -7.91 37.27 -5.54
N ILE A 835 -6.98 36.64 -4.81
CA ILE A 835 -5.55 36.95 -4.81
C ILE A 835 -4.96 36.44 -6.12
N ILE A 836 -4.16 37.29 -6.76
CA ILE A 836 -3.51 36.97 -8.03
C ILE A 836 -2.34 36.03 -7.78
N TYR A 837 -2.34 34.86 -8.43
CA TYR A 837 -1.19 33.95 -8.37
C TYR A 837 0.06 34.57 -8.97
N THR A 838 1.19 34.39 -8.30
CA THR A 838 2.51 34.50 -8.94
C THR A 838 2.71 33.33 -9.93
N PHE A 839 3.70 33.43 -10.82
CA PHE A 839 4.00 32.32 -11.72
C PHE A 839 4.39 31.05 -10.95
N GLU A 840 5.17 31.19 -9.87
CA GLU A 840 5.65 30.06 -9.08
C GLU A 840 4.54 29.33 -8.33
N GLU A 841 3.56 30.07 -7.79
CA GLU A 841 2.39 29.46 -7.15
C GLU A 841 1.40 28.89 -8.19
N GLY A 842 1.25 29.57 -9.33
CA GLY A 842 0.25 29.24 -10.34
C GLY A 842 0.66 28.08 -11.27
N ARG A 843 1.96 27.84 -11.49
CA ARG A 843 2.45 26.84 -12.47
C ARG A 843 1.92 25.43 -12.21
N TRP A 844 1.78 25.05 -10.94
CA TRP A 844 1.30 23.72 -10.54
C TRP A 844 -0.23 23.59 -10.63
N ASN A 845 -0.95 24.69 -10.85
CA ASN A 845 -2.41 24.69 -11.03
C ASN A 845 -2.79 24.86 -12.51
N CYS A 846 -1.83 24.75 -13.43
CA CYS A 846 -2.04 24.93 -14.85
C CYS A 846 -2.59 23.66 -15.50
N ILE A 847 -3.63 23.86 -16.27
CA ILE A 847 -4.32 22.82 -17.00
C ILE A 847 -3.74 22.70 -18.41
N GLU A 848 -3.27 21.52 -18.82
CA GLU A 848 -2.82 21.32 -20.21
C GLU A 848 -4.02 21.24 -21.14
N MET A 849 -4.02 22.09 -22.17
CA MET A 849 -5.13 22.28 -23.11
C MET A 849 -4.86 21.67 -24.48
N ASP A 850 -3.60 21.66 -24.93
CA ASP A 850 -3.19 21.09 -26.21
C ASP A 850 -1.65 20.98 -26.26
N LYS A 851 -1.16 20.01 -27.02
CA LYS A 851 0.26 19.80 -27.31
C LYS A 851 0.37 19.22 -28.70
N PHE A 852 0.91 19.97 -29.66
CA PHE A 852 0.98 19.50 -31.04
C PHE A 852 2.25 19.95 -31.76
N TRP A 853 2.64 19.14 -32.73
CA TRP A 853 3.83 19.36 -33.54
C TRP A 853 3.53 20.17 -34.80
N THR A 854 4.48 20.99 -35.25
CA THR A 854 4.32 21.81 -36.46
C THR A 854 5.65 22.18 -37.12
N LYS A 855 5.66 22.32 -38.45
CA LYS A 855 6.82 22.80 -39.23
C LYS A 855 6.76 24.33 -39.40
N LEU A 856 7.66 25.05 -38.73
CA LEU A 856 7.81 26.50 -38.92
C LEU A 856 8.58 26.78 -40.21
N ARG A 857 8.11 27.77 -40.99
CA ARG A 857 8.83 28.32 -42.14
C ARG A 857 9.62 29.56 -41.73
N ARG A 858 10.69 29.87 -42.47
CA ARG A 858 11.41 31.14 -42.31
C ARG A 858 10.46 32.32 -42.58
N GLY A 859 10.43 33.29 -41.66
CA GLY A 859 9.53 34.45 -41.72
C GLY A 859 8.38 34.33 -40.72
N ALA A 860 7.22 34.87 -41.08
CA ALA A 860 6.03 34.83 -40.24
C ALA A 860 5.18 33.57 -40.51
N ASN A 861 4.73 32.91 -39.45
CA ASN A 861 3.85 31.76 -39.46
C ASN A 861 2.60 32.12 -38.65
N VAL A 862 1.43 31.82 -39.20
CA VAL A 862 0.15 31.98 -38.51
C VAL A 862 -0.43 30.57 -38.36
N ILE A 863 -0.44 30.08 -37.13
CA ILE A 863 -0.97 28.76 -36.79
C ILE A 863 -2.38 28.92 -36.25
N ARG A 864 -3.31 28.13 -36.79
CA ARG A 864 -4.69 28.04 -36.32
C ARG A 864 -4.95 26.61 -35.88
N ARG A 865 -5.42 26.43 -34.64
CA ARG A 865 -5.65 25.12 -34.03
C ARG A 865 -7.03 25.11 -33.38
N LYS A 866 -7.92 24.22 -33.82
CA LYS A 866 -9.29 24.14 -33.28
C LYS A 866 -9.28 23.47 -31.92
N SER A 867 -10.26 23.80 -31.07
CA SER A 867 -10.52 23.08 -29.82
C SER A 867 -10.81 21.60 -30.03
N SER A 868 -11.47 21.25 -31.15
CA SER A 868 -11.78 19.86 -31.54
C SER A 868 -10.54 19.02 -31.86
N ASP A 869 -9.42 19.66 -32.20
CA ASP A 869 -8.20 18.96 -32.62
C ASP A 869 -7.26 18.72 -31.44
N SER A 870 -7.67 19.06 -30.20
CA SER A 870 -6.83 18.98 -29.01
C SER A 870 -6.32 17.56 -28.76
N SER A 871 -5.01 17.44 -28.55
CA SER A 871 -4.35 16.18 -28.17
C SER A 871 -4.58 15.76 -26.72
N VAL A 872 -5.40 16.50 -25.96
CA VAL A 872 -5.80 16.17 -24.57
C VAL A 872 -7.13 15.44 -24.55
N THR A 873 -7.96 15.64 -25.57
CA THR A 873 -9.36 15.24 -25.54
C THR A 873 -9.72 14.21 -26.58
N VAL A 874 -10.77 13.44 -26.30
CA VAL A 874 -11.45 12.55 -27.25
C VAL A 874 -12.91 12.94 -27.41
N PRO A 875 -13.54 12.64 -28.56
CA PRO A 875 -14.98 12.80 -28.73
C PRO A 875 -15.77 11.81 -27.87
N ASP A 876 -17.07 12.03 -27.71
CA ASP A 876 -17.94 11.00 -27.12
C ASP A 876 -18.03 9.79 -28.07
N VAL A 877 -17.84 8.59 -27.53
CA VAL A 877 -17.94 7.34 -28.27
C VAL A 877 -19.39 7.11 -28.73
N PRO A 878 -19.62 6.57 -29.94
CA PRO A 878 -20.96 6.19 -30.39
C PRO A 878 -21.64 5.22 -29.41
N SER A 879 -22.97 5.28 -29.33
CA SER A 879 -23.70 4.35 -28.48
C SER A 879 -23.49 2.90 -28.93
N PHE A 880 -23.60 1.98 -27.98
CA PHE A 880 -23.43 0.56 -28.20
C PHE A 880 -24.41 0.04 -29.26
N GLN A 881 -25.65 0.55 -29.27
CA GLN A 881 -26.63 0.23 -30.31
C GLN A 881 -26.20 0.73 -31.70
N THR A 882 -25.56 1.89 -31.80
CA THR A 882 -25.00 2.38 -33.07
C THR A 882 -23.84 1.49 -33.53
N LEU A 883 -22.93 1.12 -32.63
CA LEU A 883 -21.82 0.20 -32.94
C LEU A 883 -22.33 -1.16 -33.44
N ILE A 884 -23.35 -1.73 -32.80
CA ILE A 884 -24.00 -2.97 -33.25
C ILE A 884 -24.59 -2.79 -34.65
N THR A 885 -25.40 -1.75 -34.83
CA THR A 885 -26.13 -1.51 -36.09
C THR A 885 -25.19 -1.31 -37.28
N GLU A 886 -24.15 -0.50 -37.11
CA GLU A 886 -23.20 -0.20 -38.19
C GLU A 886 -22.27 -1.39 -38.48
N ALA A 887 -21.85 -2.15 -37.46
CA ALA A 887 -21.10 -3.39 -37.68
C ALA A 887 -21.95 -4.44 -38.42
N ASP A 888 -23.21 -4.65 -38.02
CA ASP A 888 -24.12 -5.58 -38.69
C ASP A 888 -24.39 -5.19 -40.15
N LYS A 889 -24.61 -3.89 -40.42
CA LYS A 889 -24.74 -3.39 -41.79
C LYS A 889 -23.47 -3.61 -42.61
N ALA A 890 -22.30 -3.33 -42.04
CA ALA A 890 -21.03 -3.49 -42.74
C ALA A 890 -20.75 -4.96 -43.09
N VAL A 891 -21.02 -5.88 -42.17
CA VAL A 891 -20.93 -7.33 -42.40
C VAL A 891 -21.93 -7.79 -43.48
N ALA A 892 -23.20 -7.39 -43.38
CA ALA A 892 -24.22 -7.78 -44.36
C ALA A 892 -23.97 -7.19 -45.76
N GLY A 893 -23.43 -5.98 -45.83
CA GLY A 893 -23.10 -5.27 -47.07
C GLY A 893 -21.72 -5.60 -47.65
N ASN A 894 -20.91 -6.38 -46.94
CA ASN A 894 -19.49 -6.61 -47.24
C ASN A 894 -18.72 -5.29 -47.51
N SER A 895 -18.99 -4.27 -46.69
CA SER A 895 -18.37 -2.95 -46.75
C SER A 895 -17.41 -2.75 -45.57
N GLY A 896 -16.53 -1.74 -45.66
CA GLY A 896 -15.64 -1.38 -44.55
C GLY A 896 -16.40 -0.80 -43.36
N PHE A 897 -15.81 -0.93 -42.17
CA PHE A 897 -16.25 -0.29 -40.92
C PHE A 897 -15.35 0.92 -40.62
N ASP A 898 -15.85 2.14 -40.80
CA ASP A 898 -15.07 3.38 -40.70
C ASP A 898 -15.38 4.13 -39.39
N PHE A 899 -14.74 3.67 -38.30
CA PHE A 899 -14.83 4.28 -36.96
C PHE A 899 -13.44 4.47 -36.32
N ALA A 900 -12.38 4.54 -37.14
CA ALA A 900 -11.00 4.63 -36.64
C ALA A 900 -10.77 5.82 -35.67
N HIS A 901 -11.48 6.93 -35.88
CA HIS A 901 -11.46 8.11 -34.99
C HIS A 901 -11.94 7.83 -33.55
N TYR A 902 -12.71 6.76 -33.34
CA TYR A 902 -13.22 6.36 -32.02
C TYR A 902 -12.49 5.15 -31.43
N ALA A 903 -11.44 4.66 -32.10
CA ALA A 903 -10.69 3.49 -31.63
C ALA A 903 -10.04 3.75 -30.26
N ARG A 904 -9.70 5.01 -29.96
CA ARG A 904 -9.20 5.43 -28.65
C ARG A 904 -10.32 6.00 -27.77
N SER A 905 -10.43 5.48 -26.56
CA SER A 905 -11.35 6.01 -25.54
C SER A 905 -10.63 6.73 -24.40
N CYS A 906 -9.29 6.67 -24.33
CA CYS A 906 -8.53 7.43 -23.35
C CYS A 906 -8.32 8.87 -23.82
N GLY A 907 -8.86 9.80 -23.03
CA GLY A 907 -8.63 11.24 -23.09
C GLY A 907 -9.76 11.96 -22.36
N ILE A 908 -9.54 13.20 -21.93
CA ILE A 908 -10.60 14.00 -21.32
C ILE A 908 -11.73 14.16 -22.35
N PRO A 909 -13.02 13.99 -22.01
CA PRO A 909 -14.09 14.25 -22.98
C PRO A 909 -13.97 15.67 -23.54
N ASN A 910 -14.05 15.85 -24.86
CA ASN A 910 -13.85 17.17 -25.49
C ASN A 910 -14.76 18.25 -24.89
N ARG A 911 -16.00 17.89 -24.58
CA ARG A 911 -16.98 18.72 -23.87
C ARG A 911 -16.51 19.27 -22.50
N MET A 912 -15.50 18.67 -21.89
CA MET A 912 -14.88 19.07 -20.61
C MET A 912 -13.46 19.66 -20.78
N LEU A 913 -13.10 20.10 -22.00
CA LEU A 913 -11.81 20.77 -22.25
C LEU A 913 -11.65 22.02 -21.37
N LEU A 914 -12.72 22.83 -21.27
CA LEU A 914 -12.77 24.05 -20.46
C LEU A 914 -13.46 23.78 -19.12
N PRO A 915 -12.99 24.40 -18.02
CA PRO A 915 -13.72 24.39 -16.78
C PRO A 915 -15.03 25.18 -16.92
N LYS A 916 -16.04 24.86 -16.11
CA LYS A 916 -17.31 25.60 -16.11
C LYS A 916 -17.05 27.10 -15.90
N GLY A 917 -17.61 27.96 -16.75
CA GLY A 917 -17.54 29.41 -16.58
C GLY A 917 -18.50 29.93 -15.50
N SER A 918 -18.49 31.26 -15.30
CA SER A 918 -19.51 31.97 -14.53
C SER A 918 -20.30 32.91 -15.44
N GLU A 919 -21.51 33.32 -15.01
CA GLU A 919 -22.33 34.29 -15.77
C GLU A 919 -21.62 35.64 -15.97
N THR A 920 -20.72 36.02 -15.04
CA THR A 920 -19.92 37.25 -15.12
C THR A 920 -18.58 37.06 -15.83
N GLY A 921 -18.26 35.83 -16.25
CA GLY A 921 -16.95 35.44 -16.74
C GLY A 921 -15.93 35.20 -15.62
N MET A 922 -14.91 34.39 -15.93
CA MET A 922 -13.78 34.09 -15.06
C MET A 922 -12.46 34.32 -15.79
N GLU A 923 -11.47 34.85 -15.06
CA GLU A 923 -10.16 35.16 -15.62
C GLU A 923 -9.22 33.96 -15.48
N PHE A 924 -8.77 33.44 -16.64
CA PHE A 924 -7.69 32.47 -16.73
C PHE A 924 -6.57 33.05 -17.60
N ALA A 925 -5.32 32.67 -17.30
CA ALA A 925 -4.17 32.98 -18.13
C ALA A 925 -3.95 31.85 -19.14
N LEU A 926 -3.98 32.16 -20.44
CA LEU A 926 -3.59 31.25 -21.50
C LEU A 926 -2.06 31.34 -21.69
N VAL A 927 -1.34 30.33 -21.25
CA VAL A 927 0.12 30.24 -21.32
C VAL A 927 0.49 29.36 -22.50
N VAL A 928 1.35 29.86 -23.39
CA VAL A 928 1.74 29.15 -24.61
C VAL A 928 3.26 29.12 -24.69
N SER A 929 3.80 27.92 -24.87
CA SER A 929 5.22 27.69 -25.12
C SER A 929 5.43 27.11 -26.52
N VAL A 930 6.51 27.53 -27.18
CA VAL A 930 6.94 26.99 -28.47
C VAL A 930 8.37 26.47 -28.29
N THR A 931 8.53 25.15 -28.28
CA THR A 931 9.80 24.47 -28.02
C THR A 931 10.36 23.83 -29.30
N ASP A 932 11.65 23.49 -29.28
CA ASP A 932 12.30 22.82 -30.42
C ASP A 932 11.73 21.41 -30.61
N GLY A 933 11.17 21.13 -31.79
CA GLY A 933 10.56 19.83 -32.08
C GLY A 933 11.57 18.75 -32.48
N ALA A 934 12.86 19.09 -32.65
CA ALA A 934 13.90 18.12 -32.98
C ALA A 934 14.49 17.42 -31.74
N SER A 935 14.34 18.03 -30.55
CA SER A 935 14.76 17.43 -29.27
C SER A 935 13.69 16.55 -28.64
N ASP A 936 12.45 16.59 -29.14
CA ASP A 936 11.36 15.76 -28.66
C ASP A 936 11.48 14.36 -29.27
N GLU A 937 11.55 13.34 -28.40
CA GLU A 937 11.52 11.93 -28.81
C GLU A 937 10.18 11.62 -29.51
N GLN A 938 10.21 10.70 -30.49
CA GLN A 938 9.04 10.29 -31.28
C GLN A 938 8.38 11.39 -32.16
N HIS A 939 9.14 12.38 -32.61
CA HIS A 939 8.62 13.44 -33.50
C HIS A 939 7.95 12.92 -34.79
N ASP A 940 8.36 11.77 -35.32
CA ASP A 940 7.73 11.15 -36.49
C ASP A 940 6.28 10.72 -36.21
N ALA A 941 5.99 10.20 -35.00
CA ALA A 941 4.65 9.80 -34.58
C ALA A 941 3.77 11.03 -34.24
N LEU A 942 4.37 12.09 -33.71
CA LEU A 942 3.69 13.36 -33.43
C LEU A 942 3.43 14.22 -34.70
N GLU A 943 4.15 13.96 -35.79
CA GLU A 943 3.87 14.55 -37.10
C GLU A 943 2.63 13.89 -37.76
N ASP A 944 2.31 12.64 -37.39
CA ASP A 944 1.12 11.95 -37.89
C ASP A 944 -0.16 12.63 -37.38
N ALA A 945 -0.97 13.10 -38.33
CA ALA A 945 -2.23 13.78 -38.05
C ALA A 945 -3.32 12.85 -37.46
N THR A 946 -3.08 11.54 -37.42
CA THR A 946 -3.97 10.54 -36.82
C THR A 946 -3.67 10.26 -35.34
N THR A 947 -2.56 10.78 -34.80
CA THR A 947 -2.18 10.62 -33.40
C THR A 947 -3.04 11.53 -32.51
N GLU A 948 -4.12 10.98 -31.96
CA GLU A 948 -5.03 11.66 -31.03
C GLU A 948 -4.69 11.35 -29.57
N SER A 949 -5.17 12.17 -28.63
CA SER A 949 -5.06 11.99 -27.15
C SER A 949 -3.68 11.68 -26.52
N HIS A 950 -2.58 11.82 -27.27
CA HIS A 950 -1.22 11.46 -26.87
C HIS A 950 -0.64 12.26 -25.69
N THR A 951 -1.35 13.27 -25.20
CA THR A 951 -0.83 14.16 -24.16
C THR A 951 -0.79 13.51 -22.78
N GLN A 952 -1.82 12.72 -22.46
CA GLN A 952 -2.01 12.04 -21.18
C GLN A 952 -2.14 10.52 -21.36
N CYS A 953 -2.51 10.06 -22.56
CA CYS A 953 -2.74 8.65 -22.87
C CYS A 953 -1.64 8.02 -23.74
N GLY A 954 -0.53 8.73 -23.99
CA GLY A 954 0.59 8.20 -24.78
C GLY A 954 0.25 7.82 -26.22
N ILE A 955 1.18 7.13 -26.87
CA ILE A 955 1.08 6.61 -28.24
C ILE A 955 1.27 5.09 -28.15
N HIS A 956 0.41 4.31 -28.82
CA HIS A 956 0.47 2.85 -28.82
C HIS A 956 1.09 2.30 -30.10
#